data_AF-A0A968P4Z3-F1
#
_entry.id   AF-A0A968P4Z3-F1
#
_cell.length_a   1.000
_cell.length_b   1.000
_cell.length_c   1.000
_cell.angle_alpha   90.00
_cell.angle_beta   90.00
_cell.angle_gamma   90.00
#
_symmetry.space_group_name_H-M   'P 1'
#
loop_
_entity.id
_entity.type
_entity.pdbx_description
1 polymer ?
#
loop_
_entity_poly.entity_id
_entity_poly.type
_entity_poly.pdbx_seq_one_letter_code
_entity_poly.pdbx_strand_id
1 'polypeptide(L)'
;MVGWSDYAAAHDPDWGCRRRYLLVVTDGDETCTGPDACSGTAALFAQEGVKTFVVAFGVENTAGNRLNCMAASGGTGDPIYPQNKQELVDALTQIFGQIREETRTFASAAVPSVQAEVSDKIYLSNFTPLNGESFWDGHLDAYLKPLPLTEDNRPDENRECTSSVASSCHLWDAGDELVLQAPTRAEIDLGVLKLGSNENQRRVLYSQQRSTDRVPSSLRIFQPTTDALDQLDLWLGLDVAPVDPSDPDQLSAAAYRTSEVIKTVLSIKDAEVERADGTIEEIHYVLGDIFHSDPVLISNPSNFRLYSENLHSTRNADGSQVACDDPLRANPGYRCYAERQRYRRKMLAVGANDGQLHFFDAGYFVPGSPNPTGGRFNNGTGKELFSYLPRLALPVLTRQVEGTRQIYSLDSTLRIDDAFLDPIHDGTPDPDQREWRSVLIAGMREGGAIHGAGRLDESDGFVSGYFALDITQPDRLSTSTAGGVQSFLPSAQVVPSCLAADFASTGDQLNVAGCQTLAGEPRPFPSELWTFTDDWKIDGASYFFDEENTDADVALEGNGERDLGQTWSVPVITQVLVCTDDCDATSAGNDIERRYVAIVGGGLDPDNKANPQRGTWIYMIDVETGQALYKRQLIGAMPAPPAVVDDNLDGIADVVYAATTAGWVYKIDLRTPGALSTRTYAKELFVPTPLLNQSVTRVFDADWDPFPIFSTGGRPIYYAPTAFFIADLGTYGLAFGTGDREDLWDTNGQEGRYYFLVDAHFTAADVTSGVLPTFESDLVVISASSSPVSGSSNFVTNPPPGKRAGWVLTLEPDERILSQAFGLTGVLIFSTYQRRRSWSKAVAAMAAGATATALFALGPATAGSSWCCSPTPTRCSATRSKTASGSSRNSSPTPTSSRGRPRTHPARTCATART
;
A
#
# COMPACT_ATOMS: atom_id res chain seq x y z
N MET A 1 7.22 -49.26 -17.10
CA MET A 1 8.10 -48.20 -16.55
C MET A 1 7.19 -47.23 -15.84
N VAL A 2 7.50 -46.89 -14.60
CA VAL A 2 6.83 -45.78 -13.90
C VAL A 2 7.15 -44.53 -14.72
N GLY A 3 6.12 -43.75 -15.11
CA GLY A 3 6.35 -42.52 -15.88
C GLY A 3 7.24 -41.56 -15.08
N TRP A 4 7.98 -40.68 -15.76
CA TRP A 4 8.84 -39.72 -15.07
C TRP A 4 8.03 -38.82 -14.11
N SER A 5 6.77 -38.50 -14.45
CA SER A 5 5.84 -37.74 -13.59
C SER A 5 5.44 -38.51 -12.33
N ASP A 6 5.18 -39.81 -12.43
CA ASP A 6 4.90 -40.68 -11.28
C ASP A 6 6.13 -40.82 -10.37
N TYR A 7 7.33 -40.88 -10.95
CA TYR A 7 8.58 -40.90 -10.19
C TYR A 7 8.81 -39.57 -9.47
N ALA A 8 8.57 -38.45 -10.16
CA ALA A 8 8.69 -37.11 -9.60
C ALA A 8 7.66 -36.90 -8.48
N ALA A 9 6.38 -37.24 -8.69
CA ALA A 9 5.34 -37.16 -7.66
C ALA A 9 5.60 -38.05 -6.43
N ALA A 10 6.35 -39.15 -6.59
CA ALA A 10 6.74 -40.00 -5.47
C ALA A 10 7.86 -39.41 -4.61
N HIS A 11 8.68 -38.50 -5.16
CA HIS A 11 9.84 -37.91 -4.48
C HIS A 11 9.69 -36.41 -4.19
N ASP A 12 8.74 -35.75 -4.84
CA ASP A 12 8.30 -34.39 -4.58
C ASP A 12 6.79 -34.41 -4.23
N PRO A 13 6.43 -34.36 -2.93
CA PRO A 13 5.05 -34.35 -2.48
C PRO A 13 4.23 -33.16 -3.01
N ASP A 14 4.91 -32.12 -3.48
CA ASP A 14 4.34 -30.89 -3.99
C ASP A 14 4.28 -30.84 -5.52
N TRP A 15 4.70 -31.91 -6.20
CA TRP A 15 4.82 -31.99 -7.65
C TRP A 15 3.58 -31.49 -8.38
N GLY A 16 2.38 -31.87 -7.91
CA GLY A 16 1.10 -31.50 -8.51
C GLY A 16 0.65 -30.04 -8.30
N CYS A 17 1.32 -29.29 -7.42
CA CYS A 17 0.91 -27.93 -7.04
C CYS A 17 1.91 -26.84 -7.48
N ARG A 18 3.05 -27.21 -8.08
CA ARG A 18 4.08 -26.27 -8.55
C ARG A 18 3.96 -26.07 -10.06
N ARG A 19 4.15 -24.84 -10.53
CA ARG A 19 4.56 -24.62 -11.93
C ARG A 19 5.97 -25.19 -12.10
N ARG A 20 6.20 -25.81 -13.25
CA ARG A 20 7.42 -26.57 -13.53
C ARG A 20 8.10 -25.95 -14.74
N TYR A 21 9.42 -25.85 -14.66
CA TYR A 21 10.23 -25.24 -15.69
C TYR A 21 11.42 -26.13 -16.00
N LEU A 22 11.85 -26.14 -17.26
CA LEU A 22 13.06 -26.77 -17.72
C LEU A 22 14.02 -25.67 -18.19
N LEU A 23 15.19 -25.58 -17.59
CA LEU A 23 16.26 -24.69 -18.04
C LEU A 23 17.35 -25.53 -18.70
N VAL A 24 17.56 -25.32 -20.00
CA VAL A 24 18.61 -25.95 -20.79
C VAL A 24 19.73 -24.94 -20.96
N VAL A 25 20.89 -25.23 -20.35
CA VAL A 25 22.13 -24.45 -20.57
C VAL A 25 23.07 -25.29 -21.42
N THR A 26 23.51 -24.75 -22.55
CA THR A 26 24.34 -25.46 -23.52
C THR A 26 25.45 -24.57 -24.08
N ASP A 27 26.56 -25.18 -24.49
CA ASP A 27 27.68 -24.55 -25.22
C ASP A 27 27.73 -24.96 -26.71
N GLY A 28 26.67 -25.63 -27.21
CA GLY A 28 26.55 -26.06 -28.59
C GLY A 28 25.11 -26.43 -29.01
N ASP A 29 24.91 -26.64 -30.31
CA ASP A 29 23.64 -27.11 -30.88
C ASP A 29 23.38 -28.60 -30.60
N GLU A 30 22.11 -29.00 -30.59
CA GLU A 30 21.67 -30.38 -30.45
C GLU A 30 21.82 -31.13 -31.78
N THR A 31 22.78 -32.05 -31.85
CA THR A 31 23.14 -32.80 -33.08
C THR A 31 22.95 -34.32 -32.95
N CYS A 32 22.44 -34.80 -31.81
CA CYS A 32 22.29 -36.22 -31.55
C CYS A 32 21.17 -36.84 -32.40
N THR A 33 21.39 -38.06 -32.89
CA THR A 33 20.43 -38.83 -33.70
C THR A 33 19.39 -39.59 -32.84
N GLY A 34 19.01 -39.03 -31.70
CA GLY A 34 18.08 -39.61 -30.72
C GLY A 34 16.62 -39.15 -30.88
N PRO A 35 15.74 -39.40 -29.88
CA PRO A 35 14.40 -38.81 -29.83
C PRO A 35 14.50 -37.29 -30.00
N ASP A 36 13.63 -36.73 -30.83
CA ASP A 36 13.72 -35.33 -31.21
C ASP A 36 13.48 -34.40 -30.01
N ALA A 37 14.47 -33.55 -29.69
CA ALA A 37 14.42 -32.67 -28.53
C ALA A 37 13.26 -31.68 -28.61
N CYS A 38 12.93 -31.16 -29.81
CA CYS A 38 11.74 -30.31 -30.01
C CYS A 38 10.47 -31.06 -29.61
N SER A 39 10.32 -32.31 -30.06
CA SER A 39 9.16 -33.14 -29.70
C SER A 39 9.11 -33.46 -28.20
N GLY A 40 10.26 -33.55 -27.54
CA GLY A 40 10.37 -33.73 -26.09
C GLY A 40 9.87 -32.52 -25.32
N THR A 41 10.31 -31.31 -25.69
CA THR A 41 9.85 -30.07 -25.04
C THR A 41 8.37 -29.81 -25.34
N ALA A 42 7.91 -30.08 -26.56
CA ALA A 42 6.48 -30.03 -26.93
C ALA A 42 5.62 -30.95 -26.04
N ALA A 43 6.07 -32.19 -25.83
CA ALA A 43 5.35 -33.16 -25.02
C ALA A 43 5.30 -32.75 -23.54
N LEU A 44 6.41 -32.23 -23.00
CA LEU A 44 6.48 -31.72 -21.63
C LEU A 44 5.55 -30.53 -21.43
N PHE A 45 5.50 -29.60 -22.39
CA PHE A 45 4.61 -28.47 -22.36
C PHE A 45 3.14 -28.89 -22.45
N ALA A 46 2.79 -29.72 -23.45
CA ALA A 46 1.40 -30.13 -23.68
C ALA A 46 0.82 -31.06 -22.58
N GLN A 47 1.63 -31.91 -21.97
CA GLN A 47 1.15 -32.88 -20.97
C GLN A 47 1.13 -32.33 -19.55
N GLU A 48 2.10 -31.48 -19.19
CA GLU A 48 2.38 -31.12 -17.81
C GLU A 48 2.63 -29.60 -17.63
N GLY A 49 2.45 -28.78 -18.67
CA GLY A 49 2.63 -27.34 -18.64
C GLY A 49 4.06 -26.88 -18.38
N VAL A 50 5.07 -27.73 -18.65
CA VAL A 50 6.47 -27.42 -18.36
C VAL A 50 7.04 -26.46 -19.40
N LYS A 51 7.30 -25.20 -19.01
CA LYS A 51 7.95 -24.21 -19.89
C LYS A 51 9.45 -24.49 -20.01
N THR A 52 10.01 -24.42 -21.21
CA THR A 52 11.44 -24.74 -21.46
C THR A 52 12.25 -23.54 -21.92
N PHE A 53 13.09 -22.99 -21.04
CA PHE A 53 14.07 -21.95 -21.37
C PHE A 53 15.35 -22.55 -21.93
N VAL A 54 15.90 -21.96 -22.99
CA VAL A 54 17.13 -22.42 -23.63
C VAL A 54 18.16 -21.29 -23.64
N VAL A 55 19.32 -21.54 -23.03
CA VAL A 55 20.46 -20.60 -22.92
C VAL A 55 21.68 -21.23 -23.59
N ALA A 56 22.14 -20.61 -24.67
CA ALA A 56 23.21 -21.11 -25.53
C ALA A 56 24.47 -20.24 -25.39
N PHE A 57 25.34 -20.58 -24.45
CA PHE A 57 26.51 -19.78 -24.08
C PHE A 57 27.66 -19.94 -25.07
N GLY A 58 28.10 -18.81 -25.66
CA GLY A 58 29.18 -18.81 -26.66
C GLY A 58 28.80 -19.44 -28.00
N VAL A 59 27.49 -19.59 -28.26
CA VAL A 59 26.93 -20.13 -29.50
C VAL A 59 26.40 -18.99 -30.36
N GLU A 60 26.67 -19.00 -31.66
CA GLU A 60 26.09 -18.05 -32.61
C GLU A 60 24.67 -18.48 -33.01
N ASN A 61 23.72 -17.54 -33.03
CA ASN A 61 22.36 -17.80 -33.49
C ASN A 61 22.37 -18.09 -35.00
N THR A 62 22.33 -19.37 -35.36
CA THR A 62 22.39 -19.83 -36.75
C THR A 62 21.06 -20.42 -37.19
N ALA A 63 20.59 -20.04 -38.38
CA ALA A 63 19.33 -20.56 -38.93
C ALA A 63 19.38 -22.09 -39.09
N GLY A 64 18.40 -22.79 -38.51
CA GLY A 64 18.31 -24.26 -38.54
C GLY A 64 18.81 -24.97 -37.28
N ASN A 65 19.32 -24.22 -36.30
CA ASN A 65 19.70 -24.73 -34.99
C ASN A 65 18.48 -25.29 -34.23
N ARG A 66 18.62 -26.45 -33.57
CA ARG A 66 17.54 -27.11 -32.83
C ARG A 66 17.19 -26.44 -31.51
N LEU A 67 18.05 -25.59 -30.98
CA LEU A 67 17.77 -24.79 -29.79
C LEU A 67 16.53 -23.90 -30.00
N ASN A 68 16.37 -23.32 -31.21
CA ASN A 68 15.21 -22.47 -31.54
C ASN A 68 13.89 -23.26 -31.47
N CYS A 69 13.85 -24.49 -32.00
CA CYS A 69 12.64 -25.30 -31.92
C CYS A 69 12.33 -25.73 -30.47
N MET A 70 13.35 -25.94 -29.64
CA MET A 70 13.19 -26.41 -28.27
C MET A 70 12.52 -25.36 -27.39
N ALA A 71 12.98 -24.10 -27.48
CA ALA A 71 12.38 -22.97 -26.77
C ALA A 71 10.96 -22.69 -27.27
N ALA A 72 10.75 -22.68 -28.59
CA ALA A 72 9.45 -22.40 -29.18
C ALA A 72 8.41 -23.47 -28.84
N SER A 73 8.79 -24.75 -29.01
CA SER A 73 7.92 -25.89 -28.68
C SER A 73 7.72 -26.06 -27.17
N GLY A 74 8.67 -25.56 -26.37
CA GLY A 74 8.58 -25.51 -24.92
C GLY A 74 7.85 -24.30 -24.37
N GLY A 75 7.22 -23.46 -25.21
CA GLY A 75 6.36 -22.37 -24.79
C GLY A 75 7.07 -21.11 -24.29
N THR A 76 8.37 -20.93 -24.58
CA THR A 76 9.12 -19.71 -24.19
C THR A 76 9.62 -18.89 -25.39
N GLY A 77 9.28 -19.29 -26.62
CA GLY A 77 9.66 -18.54 -27.82
C GLY A 77 11.10 -18.83 -28.27
N ASP A 78 12.01 -17.87 -28.09
CA ASP A 78 13.36 -17.95 -28.62
C ASP A 78 14.42 -18.29 -27.56
N PRO A 79 15.55 -18.92 -27.93
CA PRO A 79 16.70 -19.11 -27.04
C PRO A 79 17.46 -17.82 -26.79
N ILE A 80 18.13 -17.75 -25.64
CA ILE A 80 19.03 -16.65 -25.28
C ILE A 80 20.47 -17.07 -25.60
N TYR A 81 21.23 -16.21 -26.30
CA TYR A 81 22.57 -16.52 -26.80
C TYR A 81 23.65 -15.63 -26.15
N PRO A 82 23.95 -15.79 -24.85
CA PRO A 82 24.96 -15.00 -24.18
C PRO A 82 26.37 -15.31 -24.70
N GLN A 83 27.15 -14.28 -25.02
CA GLN A 83 28.51 -14.39 -25.59
C GLN A 83 29.61 -14.21 -24.55
N ASN A 84 29.28 -13.67 -23.37
CA ASN A 84 30.24 -13.45 -22.29
C ASN A 84 29.59 -13.69 -20.91
N LYS A 85 30.44 -13.68 -19.88
CA LYS A 85 30.02 -13.95 -18.51
C LYS A 85 28.87 -13.04 -18.05
N GLN A 86 28.91 -11.76 -18.39
CA GLN A 86 27.89 -10.79 -17.95
C GLN A 86 26.55 -11.13 -18.58
N GLU A 87 26.51 -11.31 -19.90
CA GLU A 87 25.28 -11.69 -20.61
C GLU A 87 24.69 -13.02 -20.12
N LEU A 88 25.53 -13.98 -19.72
CA LEU A 88 25.05 -15.24 -19.14
C LEU A 88 24.41 -15.01 -17.76
N VAL A 89 25.02 -14.15 -16.94
CA VAL A 89 24.44 -13.75 -15.64
C VAL A 89 23.11 -13.05 -15.87
N ASP A 90 23.03 -12.12 -16.81
CA ASP A 90 21.81 -11.38 -17.14
C ASP A 90 20.69 -12.31 -17.66
N ALA A 91 21.04 -13.27 -18.53
CA ALA A 91 20.10 -14.26 -19.05
C ALA A 91 19.51 -15.16 -17.96
N LEU A 92 20.37 -15.69 -17.07
CA LEU A 92 19.92 -16.55 -15.97
C LEU A 92 19.09 -15.75 -14.95
N THR A 93 19.51 -14.52 -14.67
CA THR A 93 18.81 -13.53 -13.85
C THR A 93 17.40 -13.31 -14.41
N GLN A 94 17.27 -13.00 -15.70
CA GLN A 94 15.98 -12.82 -16.37
C GLN A 94 15.08 -14.06 -16.23
N ILE A 95 15.60 -15.25 -16.52
CA ILE A 95 14.84 -16.50 -16.47
C ILE A 95 14.34 -16.80 -15.05
N PHE A 96 15.23 -16.73 -14.05
CA PHE A 96 14.82 -16.97 -12.66
C PHE A 96 13.86 -15.90 -12.14
N GLY A 97 13.99 -14.66 -12.62
CA GLY A 97 13.01 -13.61 -12.40
C GLY A 97 11.62 -13.99 -12.89
N GLN A 98 11.49 -14.39 -14.16
CA GLN A 98 10.22 -14.83 -14.75
C GLN A 98 9.60 -16.02 -14.00
N ILE A 99 10.42 -17.02 -13.65
CA ILE A 99 9.97 -18.20 -12.88
C ILE A 99 9.42 -17.78 -11.51
N ARG A 100 10.12 -16.88 -10.80
CA ARG A 100 9.68 -16.40 -9.48
C ARG A 100 8.35 -15.63 -9.59
N GLU A 101 8.19 -14.73 -10.55
CA GLU A 101 6.95 -13.95 -10.71
C GLU A 101 5.73 -14.85 -10.98
N GLU A 102 5.87 -15.83 -11.88
CA GLU A 102 4.78 -16.77 -12.17
C GLU A 102 4.37 -17.62 -10.96
N THR A 103 5.28 -17.82 -10.00
CA THR A 103 4.96 -18.51 -8.74
C THR A 103 4.38 -17.57 -7.67
N ARG A 104 4.72 -16.27 -7.70
CA ARG A 104 4.21 -15.23 -6.77
C ARG A 104 2.78 -14.81 -7.07
N THR A 105 2.39 -14.76 -8.34
CA THR A 105 0.99 -14.48 -8.74
C THR A 105 0.01 -15.47 -8.16
N PHE A 106 0.39 -16.74 -8.09
CA PHE A 106 -0.43 -17.80 -7.51
C PHE A 106 -0.42 -17.79 -5.97
N ALA A 107 0.61 -17.21 -5.36
CA ALA A 107 0.78 -17.07 -3.92
C ALA A 107 -0.13 -16.02 -3.30
N SER A 108 -0.29 -14.90 -4.00
CA SER A 108 -0.92 -13.69 -3.49
C SER A 108 -2.27 -13.46 -4.18
N ALA A 109 -3.11 -14.50 -4.23
CA ALA A 109 -4.55 -14.28 -4.16
C ALA A 109 -4.87 -13.66 -2.78
N ALA A 110 -4.41 -12.43 -2.58
CA ALA A 110 -4.64 -11.60 -1.44
C ALA A 110 -6.14 -11.31 -1.39
N VAL A 111 -6.64 -11.32 -0.16
CA VAL A 111 -8.04 -11.05 0.16
C VAL A 111 -8.43 -9.73 -0.51
N PRO A 112 -9.47 -9.68 -1.35
CA PRO A 112 -9.92 -8.43 -1.94
C PRO A 112 -10.15 -7.43 -0.80
N SER A 113 -9.61 -6.22 -0.95
CA SER A 113 -9.68 -5.17 0.06
C SER A 113 -11.13 -4.70 0.20
N VAL A 114 -11.89 -5.30 1.11
CA VAL A 114 -13.27 -4.88 1.37
C VAL A 114 -13.23 -3.61 2.23
N GLN A 115 -13.41 -2.44 1.61
CA GLN A 115 -13.71 -1.23 2.36
C GLN A 115 -15.13 -1.30 2.91
N ALA A 116 -15.28 -1.71 4.18
CA ALA A 116 -16.58 -1.81 4.85
C ALA A 116 -17.06 -0.47 5.45
N GLU A 117 -16.22 0.56 5.52
CA GLU A 117 -16.49 1.83 6.22
C GLU A 117 -17.48 2.76 5.51
N VAL A 118 -17.83 2.49 4.25
CA VAL A 118 -18.82 3.30 3.52
C VAL A 118 -20.23 2.86 3.90
N SER A 119 -21.07 3.79 4.35
CA SER A 119 -22.40 3.49 4.90
C SER A 119 -23.29 2.64 3.97
N ASP A 120 -23.11 2.71 2.65
CA ASP A 120 -23.97 2.07 1.65
C ASP A 120 -23.25 1.28 0.52
N LYS A 121 -21.92 1.41 0.36
CA LYS A 121 -21.18 0.82 -0.77
C LYS A 121 -20.06 -0.12 -0.35
N ILE A 122 -19.70 -1.04 -1.25
CA ILE A 122 -18.53 -1.91 -1.16
C ILE A 122 -17.72 -1.70 -2.43
N TYR A 123 -16.41 -1.52 -2.29
CA TYR A 123 -15.46 -1.49 -3.41
C TYR A 123 -14.59 -2.74 -3.36
N LEU A 124 -14.40 -3.40 -4.50
CA LEU A 124 -13.57 -4.59 -4.64
C LEU A 124 -12.63 -4.42 -5.83
N SER A 125 -11.34 -4.62 -5.63
CA SER A 125 -10.39 -4.75 -6.72
C SER A 125 -10.28 -6.21 -7.17
N ASN A 126 -10.08 -6.40 -8.46
CA ASN A 126 -9.74 -7.68 -9.06
C ASN A 126 -8.78 -7.45 -10.25
N PHE A 127 -8.12 -8.50 -10.73
CA PHE A 127 -7.24 -8.39 -11.91
C PHE A 127 -7.08 -9.74 -12.60
N THR A 128 -6.71 -9.69 -13.88
CA THR A 128 -6.41 -10.85 -14.72
C THR A 128 -4.91 -10.86 -15.06
N PRO A 129 -4.12 -11.82 -14.53
CA PRO A 129 -2.70 -11.90 -14.86
C PRO A 129 -2.49 -12.35 -16.31
N LEU A 130 -1.66 -11.61 -17.06
CA LEU A 130 -1.39 -11.84 -18.48
C LEU A 130 0.05 -12.33 -18.68
N ASN A 131 0.20 -13.49 -19.33
CA ASN A 131 1.51 -14.08 -19.54
C ASN A 131 2.27 -13.33 -20.64
N GLY A 132 3.50 -12.90 -20.36
CA GLY A 132 4.34 -12.21 -21.35
C GLY A 132 4.01 -10.74 -21.54
N GLU A 133 3.06 -10.21 -20.76
CA GLU A 133 2.69 -8.80 -20.73
C GLU A 133 3.20 -8.15 -19.44
N SER A 134 3.64 -6.90 -19.57
CA SER A 134 4.11 -6.07 -18.45
C SER A 134 2.99 -5.34 -17.71
N PHE A 135 1.88 -5.09 -18.41
CA PHE A 135 0.64 -4.55 -17.84
C PHE A 135 -0.36 -5.68 -17.71
N TRP A 136 -0.99 -5.77 -16.54
CA TRP A 136 -2.12 -6.67 -16.34
C TRP A 136 -3.42 -5.90 -16.25
N ASP A 137 -4.47 -6.59 -16.62
CA ASP A 137 -5.84 -6.08 -16.65
C ASP A 137 -6.39 -5.97 -15.24
N GLY A 138 -6.66 -4.74 -14.78
CA GLY A 138 -7.18 -4.44 -13.45
C GLY A 138 -8.59 -3.86 -13.49
N HIS A 139 -9.38 -4.24 -12.49
CA HIS A 139 -10.75 -3.78 -12.29
C HIS A 139 -10.98 -3.27 -10.87
N LEU A 140 -11.94 -2.34 -10.73
CA LEU A 140 -12.38 -1.82 -9.44
C LEU A 140 -13.89 -1.63 -9.44
N ASP A 141 -14.56 -2.63 -8.90
CA ASP A 141 -16.01 -2.72 -8.88
C ASP A 141 -16.63 -1.99 -7.69
N ALA A 142 -17.77 -1.34 -7.92
CA ALA A 142 -18.60 -0.77 -6.87
C ALA A 142 -19.95 -1.50 -6.74
N TYR A 143 -20.34 -1.81 -5.52
CA TYR A 143 -21.60 -2.48 -5.21
C TYR A 143 -22.41 -1.74 -4.15
N LEU A 144 -23.74 -1.75 -4.28
CA LEU A 144 -24.64 -1.36 -3.18
C LEU A 144 -24.81 -2.52 -2.20
N LYS A 145 -24.62 -2.24 -0.91
CA LYS A 145 -24.77 -3.22 0.17
C LYS A 145 -26.19 -3.83 0.22
N PRO A 146 -26.33 -5.10 0.64
CA PRO A 146 -25.24 -6.08 0.85
C PRO A 146 -24.63 -6.54 -0.49
N LEU A 147 -23.39 -7.05 -0.49
CA LEU A 147 -22.72 -7.54 -1.71
C LEU A 147 -23.62 -8.57 -2.44
N PRO A 148 -24.01 -8.35 -3.71
CA PRO A 148 -24.71 -9.36 -4.48
C PRO A 148 -23.78 -10.56 -4.71
N LEU A 149 -24.30 -11.78 -4.52
CA LEU A 149 -23.54 -13.00 -4.67
C LEU A 149 -24.23 -13.94 -5.67
N THR A 150 -23.43 -14.59 -6.50
CA THR A 150 -23.83 -15.70 -7.37
C THR A 150 -24.10 -16.96 -6.54
N GLU A 151 -24.62 -18.03 -7.18
CA GLU A 151 -24.83 -19.33 -6.52
C GLU A 151 -23.53 -19.92 -5.93
N ASP A 152 -22.38 -19.56 -6.50
CA ASP A 152 -21.04 -20.00 -6.06
C ASP A 152 -20.42 -19.09 -4.98
N ASN A 153 -21.17 -18.14 -4.42
CA ASN A 153 -20.72 -17.15 -3.42
C ASN A 153 -19.61 -16.21 -3.91
N ARG A 154 -19.57 -15.91 -5.21
CA ARG A 154 -18.73 -14.85 -5.77
C ARG A 154 -19.54 -13.56 -5.93
N PRO A 155 -18.93 -12.37 -5.89
CA PRO A 155 -19.59 -11.13 -6.32
C PRO A 155 -20.33 -11.34 -7.64
N ASP A 156 -21.56 -10.83 -7.74
CA ASP A 156 -22.39 -10.93 -8.96
C ASP A 156 -22.41 -9.59 -9.69
N GLU A 157 -21.47 -9.45 -10.62
CA GLU A 157 -21.30 -8.30 -11.52
C GLU A 157 -22.50 -8.13 -12.46
N ASN A 158 -23.22 -9.21 -12.80
CA ASN A 158 -24.34 -9.16 -13.75
C ASN A 158 -25.63 -8.56 -13.14
N ARG A 159 -25.65 -8.35 -11.82
CA ARG A 159 -26.83 -7.81 -11.12
C ARG A 159 -26.77 -6.29 -11.04
N GLU A 160 -26.97 -5.64 -12.17
CA GLU A 160 -26.91 -4.18 -12.30
C GLU A 160 -27.97 -3.43 -11.47
N CYS A 161 -27.57 -2.29 -10.92
CA CYS A 161 -28.48 -1.39 -10.22
C CYS A 161 -29.41 -0.68 -11.22
N THR A 162 -30.71 -0.66 -10.91
CA THR A 162 -31.74 -0.01 -11.74
C THR A 162 -32.71 0.77 -10.87
N SER A 163 -33.68 1.46 -11.47
CA SER A 163 -34.74 2.14 -10.71
C SER A 163 -35.59 1.19 -9.86
N SER A 164 -35.64 -0.11 -10.19
CA SER A 164 -36.33 -1.15 -9.41
C SER A 164 -35.39 -1.98 -8.52
N VAL A 165 -34.08 -1.95 -8.77
CA VAL A 165 -33.05 -2.67 -8.01
C VAL A 165 -32.11 -1.64 -7.36
N ALA A 166 -32.42 -1.25 -6.12
CA ALA A 166 -31.73 -0.18 -5.39
C ALA A 166 -30.91 -0.67 -4.19
N SER A 167 -30.60 -1.97 -4.12
CA SER A 167 -29.79 -2.60 -3.08
C SER A 167 -29.29 -3.95 -3.57
N SER A 168 -28.12 -4.40 -3.11
CA SER A 168 -27.54 -5.68 -3.54
C SER A 168 -27.44 -5.75 -5.06
N CYS A 169 -26.72 -4.81 -5.63
CA CYS A 169 -26.50 -4.70 -7.06
C CYS A 169 -25.14 -4.06 -7.35
N HIS A 170 -24.62 -4.36 -8.53
CA HIS A 170 -23.43 -3.78 -9.13
C HIS A 170 -23.74 -2.37 -9.67
N LEU A 171 -22.83 -1.42 -9.48
CA LEU A 171 -23.01 -0.02 -9.85
C LEU A 171 -22.23 0.36 -11.11
N TRP A 172 -20.94 0.02 -11.12
CA TRP A 172 -19.98 0.35 -12.15
C TRP A 172 -18.67 -0.38 -11.86
N ASP A 173 -17.90 -0.64 -12.91
CA ASP A 173 -16.49 -1.00 -12.84
C ASP A 173 -15.66 0.17 -13.40
N ALA A 174 -14.67 0.60 -12.62
CA ALA A 174 -13.78 1.68 -13.03
C ALA A 174 -12.85 1.29 -14.20
N GLY A 175 -12.50 0.00 -14.34
CA GLY A 175 -11.72 -0.52 -15.47
C GLY A 175 -12.46 -0.30 -16.79
N ASP A 176 -13.70 -0.76 -16.87
CA ASP A 176 -14.60 -0.54 -18.01
C ASP A 176 -14.84 0.95 -18.32
N GLU A 177 -15.11 1.77 -17.31
CA GLU A 177 -15.32 3.21 -17.51
C GLU A 177 -14.05 3.92 -18.00
N LEU A 178 -12.87 3.46 -17.61
CA LEU A 178 -11.58 4.01 -18.05
C LEU A 178 -11.32 3.73 -19.54
N VAL A 179 -11.71 2.55 -20.04
CA VAL A 179 -11.64 2.22 -21.47
C VAL A 179 -12.42 3.24 -22.31
N LEU A 180 -13.57 3.71 -21.83
CA LEU A 180 -14.37 4.73 -22.51
C LEU A 180 -13.68 6.11 -22.57
N GLN A 181 -12.77 6.39 -21.65
CA GLN A 181 -12.02 7.65 -21.56
C GLN A 181 -10.67 7.61 -22.32
N ALA A 182 -10.17 6.42 -22.65
CA ALA A 182 -8.87 6.21 -23.28
C ALA A 182 -8.94 6.14 -24.82
N PRO A 183 -7.88 6.55 -25.54
CA PRO A 183 -7.78 6.37 -26.99
C PRO A 183 -7.53 4.91 -27.36
N THR A 184 -8.14 4.46 -28.45
CA THR A 184 -7.76 3.22 -29.13
C THR A 184 -6.36 3.35 -29.74
N ARG A 185 -5.72 2.22 -30.07
CA ARG A 185 -4.41 2.25 -30.76
C ARG A 185 -4.46 3.02 -32.09
N ALA A 186 -5.54 2.87 -32.86
CA ALA A 186 -5.72 3.61 -34.11
C ALA A 186 -5.86 5.13 -33.90
N GLU A 187 -6.57 5.57 -32.84
CA GLU A 187 -6.71 6.98 -32.49
C GLU A 187 -5.35 7.57 -32.07
N ILE A 188 -4.59 6.86 -31.25
CA ILE A 188 -3.33 7.37 -30.70
C ILE A 188 -2.23 7.45 -31.76
N ASP A 189 -2.19 6.53 -32.71
CA ASP A 189 -1.27 6.58 -33.85
C ASP A 189 -1.57 7.76 -34.79
N LEU A 190 -2.80 8.30 -34.75
CA LEU A 190 -3.21 9.54 -35.43
C LEU A 190 -3.00 10.81 -34.57
N GLY A 191 -2.42 10.67 -33.38
CA GLY A 191 -2.13 11.79 -32.46
C GLY A 191 -3.29 12.18 -31.54
N VAL A 192 -4.35 11.37 -31.44
CA VAL A 192 -5.47 11.63 -30.52
C VAL A 192 -5.18 11.00 -29.16
N LEU A 193 -4.82 11.83 -28.17
CA LEU A 193 -4.46 11.36 -26.82
C LEU A 193 -5.65 11.21 -25.85
N LYS A 194 -6.83 11.74 -26.20
CA LYS A 194 -8.02 11.89 -25.31
C LYS A 194 -7.70 12.47 -23.92
N LEU A 195 -6.79 13.43 -23.85
CA LEU A 195 -6.54 14.23 -22.64
C LEU A 195 -7.33 15.54 -22.70
N GLY A 196 -7.94 15.98 -21.59
CA GLY A 196 -8.69 17.25 -21.57
C GLY A 196 -9.64 17.42 -20.39
N SER A 197 -10.63 18.32 -20.50
CA SER A 197 -11.58 18.65 -19.43
C SER A 197 -12.96 18.00 -19.57
N ASN A 198 -13.19 17.23 -20.63
CA ASN A 198 -14.44 16.49 -20.82
C ASN A 198 -14.48 15.21 -19.99
N GLU A 199 -15.68 14.75 -19.64
CA GLU A 199 -15.87 13.51 -18.87
C GLU A 199 -15.41 12.24 -19.59
N ASN A 200 -15.34 12.25 -20.93
CA ASN A 200 -14.87 11.12 -21.75
C ASN A 200 -13.39 11.28 -22.16
N GLN A 201 -12.65 12.12 -21.45
CA GLN A 201 -11.21 12.31 -21.60
C GLN A 201 -10.54 12.04 -20.27
N ARG A 202 -9.26 11.66 -20.30
CA ARG A 202 -8.43 11.46 -19.10
C ARG A 202 -7.67 12.73 -18.71
N ARG A 203 -7.18 12.74 -17.48
CA ARG A 203 -6.30 13.78 -16.90
C ARG A 203 -5.16 13.08 -16.17
N VAL A 204 -4.14 12.68 -16.94
CA VAL A 204 -2.96 12.00 -16.41
C VAL A 204 -1.91 13.05 -16.10
N LEU A 205 -1.61 13.25 -14.82
CA LEU A 205 -0.73 14.31 -14.32
C LEU A 205 0.57 13.70 -13.80
N TYR A 206 1.73 14.26 -14.13
CA TYR A 206 3.01 13.86 -13.55
C TYR A 206 3.69 15.00 -12.80
N SER A 207 4.51 14.67 -11.81
CA SER A 207 5.33 15.66 -11.10
C SER A 207 6.66 15.93 -11.78
N GLN A 208 6.96 17.23 -11.93
CA GLN A 208 8.25 17.68 -12.43
C GLN A 208 9.33 17.56 -11.35
N GLN A 209 10.59 17.64 -11.76
CA GLN A 209 11.67 17.79 -10.80
C GLN A 209 11.48 19.13 -10.09
N ARG A 210 11.50 19.07 -8.76
CA ARG A 210 11.43 20.28 -7.95
C ARG A 210 12.66 21.14 -8.23
N SER A 211 12.45 22.25 -8.96
CA SER A 211 13.49 23.22 -9.29
C SER A 211 13.55 24.38 -8.30
N THR A 212 12.55 24.52 -7.43
CA THR A 212 12.49 25.50 -6.35
C THR A 212 11.93 24.87 -5.08
N ASP A 213 12.18 25.46 -3.91
CA ASP A 213 11.59 24.99 -2.66
C ASP A 213 10.09 25.32 -2.53
N ARG A 214 9.44 25.75 -3.61
CA ARG A 214 8.02 26.08 -3.62
C ARG A 214 7.13 24.84 -3.44
N VAL A 215 6.18 24.95 -2.53
CA VAL A 215 5.06 24.02 -2.30
C VAL A 215 3.77 24.75 -2.67
N PRO A 216 2.82 24.11 -3.37
CA PRO A 216 2.95 22.80 -4.00
C PRO A 216 3.89 22.82 -5.21
N SER A 217 4.43 21.65 -5.54
CA SER A 217 5.22 21.45 -6.76
C SER A 217 4.33 21.49 -8.01
N SER A 218 4.90 21.91 -9.14
CA SER A 218 4.19 22.00 -10.41
C SER A 218 3.89 20.61 -10.98
N LEU A 219 2.63 20.35 -11.32
CA LEU A 219 2.22 19.17 -12.05
C LEU A 219 1.95 19.50 -13.53
N ARG A 220 2.30 18.53 -14.38
CA ARG A 220 2.19 18.61 -15.83
C ARG A 220 1.29 17.51 -16.36
N ILE A 221 0.69 17.73 -17.51
CA ILE A 221 -0.03 16.67 -18.22
C ILE A 221 0.99 15.73 -18.85
N PHE A 222 0.77 14.42 -18.75
CA PHE A 222 1.60 13.40 -19.37
C PHE A 222 1.38 13.33 -20.90
N GLN A 223 1.96 14.30 -21.62
CA GLN A 223 1.89 14.42 -23.07
C GLN A 223 3.21 14.96 -23.65
N PRO A 224 3.46 14.79 -24.96
CA PRO A 224 4.62 15.41 -25.60
C PRO A 224 4.54 16.93 -25.50
N THR A 225 5.68 17.58 -25.21
CA THR A 225 5.79 19.04 -25.10
C THR A 225 6.86 19.57 -26.06
N THR A 226 6.66 20.81 -26.51
CA THR A 226 7.64 21.57 -27.31
C THR A 226 8.48 22.52 -26.48
N ASP A 227 8.15 22.71 -25.19
CA ASP A 227 8.99 23.45 -24.26
C ASP A 227 10.23 22.61 -23.92
N ALA A 228 11.42 23.19 -24.11
CA ALA A 228 12.67 22.45 -23.99
C ALA A 228 12.98 22.03 -22.54
N LEU A 229 12.54 22.80 -21.54
CA LEU A 229 12.77 22.47 -20.13
C LEU A 229 11.81 21.36 -19.68
N ASP A 230 10.53 21.48 -20.01
CA ASP A 230 9.54 20.45 -19.70
C ASP A 230 9.85 19.14 -20.45
N GLN A 231 10.34 19.23 -21.68
CA GLN A 231 10.76 18.06 -22.46
C GLN A 231 11.93 17.35 -21.80
N LEU A 232 12.97 18.09 -21.41
CA LEU A 232 14.12 17.51 -20.72
C LEU A 232 13.74 16.93 -19.36
N ASP A 233 12.87 17.62 -18.60
CA ASP A 233 12.38 17.14 -17.31
C ASP A 233 11.63 15.80 -17.44
N LEU A 234 10.76 15.69 -18.44
CA LEU A 234 10.04 14.45 -18.73
C LEU A 234 10.99 13.33 -19.16
N TRP A 235 12.00 13.63 -19.99
CA TRP A 235 13.01 12.65 -20.40
C TRP A 235 13.84 12.14 -19.23
N LEU A 236 14.22 13.03 -18.31
CA LEU A 236 14.94 12.67 -17.09
C LEU A 236 14.05 11.82 -16.17
N GLY A 237 12.78 12.20 -16.01
CA GLY A 237 11.83 11.43 -15.21
C GLY A 237 11.60 10.02 -15.75
N LEU A 238 11.49 9.87 -17.07
CA LEU A 238 11.29 8.59 -17.74
C LEU A 238 12.57 7.75 -17.89
N ASP A 239 13.73 8.24 -17.44
CA ASP A 239 15.04 7.59 -17.65
C ASP A 239 15.36 7.32 -19.13
N VAL A 240 15.03 8.29 -20.00
CA VAL A 240 15.29 8.25 -21.45
C VAL A 240 16.11 9.43 -21.96
N ALA A 241 16.60 10.27 -21.04
CA ALA A 241 17.39 11.45 -21.39
C ALA A 241 18.68 11.07 -22.16
N PRO A 242 19.09 11.89 -23.15
CA PRO A 242 20.30 11.64 -23.90
C PRO A 242 21.52 11.77 -22.98
N VAL A 243 22.53 10.91 -23.19
CA VAL A 243 23.80 10.98 -22.47
C VAL A 243 24.58 12.22 -22.92
N ASP A 244 24.56 12.52 -24.22
CA ASP A 244 25.10 13.76 -24.79
C ASP A 244 23.96 14.64 -25.35
N PRO A 245 23.53 15.70 -24.63
CA PRO A 245 22.46 16.57 -25.09
C PRO A 245 22.86 17.45 -26.29
N SER A 246 24.11 17.37 -26.78
CA SER A 246 24.56 18.02 -28.02
C SER A 246 24.45 17.13 -29.26
N ASP A 247 24.17 15.83 -29.09
CA ASP A 247 24.02 14.85 -30.16
C ASP A 247 22.57 14.82 -30.69
N PRO A 248 22.33 15.26 -31.95
CA PRO A 248 20.98 15.29 -32.54
C PRO A 248 20.32 13.91 -32.67
N ASP A 249 21.11 12.84 -32.83
CA ASP A 249 20.58 11.49 -32.98
C ASP A 249 20.06 10.97 -31.63
N GLN A 250 20.77 11.26 -30.53
CA GLN A 250 20.31 10.92 -29.18
C GLN A 250 19.08 11.72 -28.76
N LEU A 251 19.02 13.02 -29.11
CA LEU A 251 17.81 13.84 -28.89
C LEU A 251 16.59 13.26 -29.63
N SER A 252 16.78 12.83 -30.87
CA SER A 252 15.73 12.22 -31.68
C SER A 252 15.29 10.87 -31.11
N ALA A 253 16.23 10.05 -30.60
CA ALA A 253 15.93 8.79 -29.94
C ALA A 253 15.15 8.99 -28.62
N ALA A 254 15.55 9.95 -27.78
CA ALA A 254 14.86 10.28 -26.53
C ALA A 254 13.42 10.74 -26.80
N ALA A 255 13.21 11.62 -27.79
CA ALA A 255 11.89 12.06 -28.21
C ALA A 255 11.00 10.91 -28.70
N TYR A 256 11.56 10.00 -29.50
CA TYR A 256 10.84 8.83 -30.00
C TYR A 256 10.44 7.87 -28.87
N ARG A 257 11.39 7.47 -28.00
CA ARG A 257 11.13 6.59 -26.85
C ARG A 257 10.06 7.18 -25.94
N THR A 258 10.18 8.46 -25.58
CA THR A 258 9.18 9.18 -24.79
C THR A 258 7.80 9.13 -25.43
N SER A 259 7.71 9.35 -26.74
CA SER A 259 6.43 9.28 -27.44
C SER A 259 5.82 7.88 -27.41
N GLU A 260 6.62 6.82 -27.51
CA GLU A 260 6.12 5.44 -27.45
C GLU A 260 5.66 5.06 -26.04
N VAL A 261 6.36 5.54 -25.00
CA VAL A 261 5.92 5.38 -23.61
C VAL A 261 4.57 6.06 -23.40
N ILE A 262 4.45 7.33 -23.78
CA ILE A 262 3.18 8.07 -23.64
C ILE A 262 2.06 7.37 -24.39
N LYS A 263 2.30 6.93 -25.64
CA LYS A 263 1.27 6.25 -26.42
C LYS A 263 0.79 4.99 -25.72
N THR A 264 1.71 4.13 -25.29
CA THR A 264 1.38 2.83 -24.72
C THR A 264 0.71 2.95 -23.35
N VAL A 265 1.15 3.89 -22.52
CA VAL A 265 0.53 4.17 -21.20
C VAL A 265 -0.90 4.68 -21.36
N LEU A 266 -1.14 5.58 -22.32
CA LEU A 266 -2.46 6.20 -22.49
C LEU A 266 -3.45 5.31 -23.25
N SER A 267 -3.00 4.48 -24.19
CA SER A 267 -3.90 3.72 -25.06
C SER A 267 -4.54 2.52 -24.36
N ILE A 268 -5.71 2.14 -24.87
CA ILE A 268 -6.32 0.83 -24.64
C ILE A 268 -5.33 -0.24 -25.09
N LYS A 269 -5.18 -1.27 -24.26
CA LYS A 269 -4.38 -2.46 -24.47
C LYS A 269 -5.32 -3.63 -24.76
N ASP A 270 -4.88 -4.51 -25.65
CA ASP A 270 -5.63 -5.69 -26.08
C ASP A 270 -4.85 -6.93 -25.65
N ALA A 271 -5.54 -7.93 -25.08
CA ALA A 271 -4.93 -9.21 -24.75
C ALA A 271 -5.92 -10.36 -24.94
N GLU A 272 -5.40 -11.59 -25.05
CA GLU A 272 -6.20 -12.80 -25.14
C GLU A 272 -6.02 -13.65 -23.88
N VAL A 273 -7.12 -14.05 -23.26
CA VAL A 273 -7.14 -14.90 -22.07
C VAL A 273 -7.82 -16.22 -22.38
N GLU A 274 -7.15 -17.33 -22.10
CA GLU A 274 -7.73 -18.66 -22.18
C GLU A 274 -8.50 -18.98 -20.89
N ARG A 275 -9.82 -19.16 -21.00
CA ARG A 275 -10.68 -19.57 -19.89
C ARG A 275 -10.46 -21.05 -19.56
N ALA A 276 -10.91 -21.44 -18.37
CA ALA A 276 -10.79 -22.82 -17.88
C ALA A 276 -11.48 -23.88 -18.77
N ASP A 277 -12.39 -23.48 -19.66
CA ASP A 277 -13.05 -24.34 -20.64
C ASP A 277 -12.34 -24.40 -22.01
N GLY A 278 -11.19 -23.72 -22.14
CA GLY A 278 -10.38 -23.63 -23.36
C GLY A 278 -10.87 -22.58 -24.36
N THR A 279 -11.86 -21.75 -24.00
CA THR A 279 -12.27 -20.63 -24.84
C THR A 279 -11.29 -19.46 -24.72
N ILE A 280 -10.98 -18.82 -25.85
CA ILE A 280 -10.17 -17.59 -25.87
C ILE A 280 -11.13 -16.40 -25.81
N GLU A 281 -10.89 -15.52 -24.86
CA GLU A 281 -11.58 -14.24 -24.69
C GLU A 281 -10.61 -13.10 -24.98
N GLU A 282 -11.03 -12.18 -25.84
CA GLU A 282 -10.33 -10.92 -26.05
C GLU A 282 -10.74 -9.94 -24.95
N ILE A 283 -9.76 -9.35 -24.28
CA ILE A 283 -9.96 -8.35 -23.24
C ILE A 283 -9.34 -7.02 -23.66
N HIS A 284 -9.99 -5.93 -23.27
CA HIS A 284 -9.56 -4.56 -23.55
C HIS A 284 -9.44 -3.80 -22.24
N TYR A 285 -8.26 -3.27 -21.96
CA TYR A 285 -7.99 -2.70 -20.65
C TYR A 285 -7.07 -1.48 -20.71
N VAL A 286 -7.15 -0.66 -19.67
CA VAL A 286 -6.30 0.53 -19.48
C VAL A 286 -5.75 0.56 -18.08
N LEU A 287 -6.61 0.28 -17.09
CA LEU A 287 -6.28 0.23 -15.68
C LEU A 287 -5.34 -0.95 -15.42
N GLY A 288 -4.19 -0.66 -14.81
CA GLY A 288 -3.27 -1.70 -14.33
C GLY A 288 -3.83 -2.50 -13.17
N ASP A 289 -3.23 -3.66 -12.90
CA ASP A 289 -3.63 -4.48 -11.76
C ASP A 289 -3.47 -3.76 -10.42
N ILE A 290 -4.47 -3.94 -9.55
CA ILE A 290 -4.49 -3.43 -8.18
C ILE A 290 -4.25 -4.63 -7.27
N PHE A 291 -2.99 -4.79 -6.83
CA PHE A 291 -2.59 -6.00 -6.10
C PHE A 291 -2.53 -5.81 -4.59
N HIS A 292 -1.58 -5.01 -4.11
CA HIS A 292 -1.39 -4.77 -2.68
C HIS A 292 -1.91 -3.41 -2.22
N SER A 293 -2.31 -2.52 -3.15
CA SER A 293 -2.95 -1.26 -2.80
C SER A 293 -4.41 -1.47 -2.40
N ASP A 294 -4.81 -0.87 -1.28
CA ASP A 294 -6.22 -0.82 -0.90
C ASP A 294 -6.85 0.47 -1.46
N PRO A 295 -7.99 0.40 -2.18
CA PRO A 295 -8.76 1.57 -2.55
C PRO A 295 -9.20 2.34 -1.31
N VAL A 296 -9.10 3.68 -1.32
CA VAL A 296 -9.48 4.54 -0.20
C VAL A 296 -10.54 5.55 -0.64
N LEU A 297 -11.69 5.53 0.03
CA LEU A 297 -12.73 6.53 -0.18
C LEU A 297 -12.39 7.86 0.51
N ILE A 298 -12.17 8.90 -0.29
CA ILE A 298 -12.08 10.28 0.14
C ILE A 298 -13.49 10.85 0.26
N SER A 299 -13.89 11.27 1.45
CA SER A 299 -15.21 11.86 1.73
C SER A 299 -15.06 13.11 2.60
N ASN A 300 -16.13 13.62 3.20
CA ASN A 300 -16.07 14.68 4.20
C ASN A 300 -15.09 14.35 5.35
N PRO A 301 -14.43 15.36 5.93
CA PRO A 301 -13.69 15.24 7.18
C PRO A 301 -14.55 14.60 8.28
N SER A 302 -13.95 13.71 9.08
CA SER A 302 -14.66 12.92 10.09
C SER A 302 -13.96 12.88 11.45
N ASN A 303 -12.87 13.63 11.64
CA ASN A 303 -12.15 13.64 12.91
C ASN A 303 -12.95 14.36 14.00
N PHE A 304 -13.57 13.56 14.88
CA PHE A 304 -14.45 14.05 15.93
C PHE A 304 -13.72 14.93 16.95
N ARG A 305 -12.48 14.57 17.30
CA ARG A 305 -11.67 15.30 18.28
C ARG A 305 -11.42 16.72 17.80
N LEU A 306 -10.84 16.86 16.62
CA LEU A 306 -10.53 18.15 16.00
C LEU A 306 -11.78 19.01 15.86
N TYR A 307 -12.93 18.40 15.52
CA TYR A 307 -14.22 19.07 15.45
C TYR A 307 -14.74 19.54 16.82
N SER A 308 -14.63 18.69 17.84
CA SER A 308 -15.12 18.99 19.19
C SER A 308 -14.34 20.15 19.84
N GLU A 309 -13.01 20.13 19.71
CA GLU A 309 -12.09 21.14 20.23
C GLU A 309 -12.08 22.41 19.38
N ASN A 310 -12.45 22.31 18.09
CA ASN A 310 -12.38 23.38 17.11
C ASN A 310 -11.00 24.06 17.08
N LEU A 311 -9.95 23.23 16.99
CA LEU A 311 -8.57 23.69 16.99
C LEU A 311 -8.33 24.75 15.90
N HIS A 312 -7.46 25.71 16.22
CA HIS A 312 -7.08 26.87 15.40
C HIS A 312 -8.22 27.86 15.03
N SER A 313 -9.34 27.85 15.75
CA SER A 313 -10.44 28.78 15.44
C SER A 313 -10.13 30.25 15.77
N THR A 314 -10.46 31.16 14.85
CA THR A 314 -10.45 32.61 15.10
C THR A 314 -11.63 33.03 15.98
N ARG A 315 -11.38 33.85 16.99
CA ARG A 315 -12.40 34.40 17.90
C ARG A 315 -12.55 35.92 17.80
N ASN A 316 -13.77 36.38 18.03
CA ASN A 316 -14.11 37.78 18.23
C ASN A 316 -13.62 38.26 19.61
N ALA A 317 -13.57 39.58 19.81
CA ALA A 317 -13.18 40.19 21.09
C ALA A 317 -14.11 39.79 22.26
N ASP A 318 -15.35 39.41 21.96
CA ASP A 318 -16.33 38.91 22.94
C ASP A 318 -16.22 37.39 23.20
N GLY A 319 -15.23 36.71 22.60
CA GLY A 319 -14.99 35.27 22.72
C GLY A 319 -15.83 34.40 21.79
N SER A 320 -16.80 34.97 21.07
CA SER A 320 -17.60 34.24 20.07
C SER A 320 -16.74 33.85 18.85
N GLN A 321 -17.14 32.81 18.13
CA GLN A 321 -16.40 32.34 16.96
C GLN A 321 -16.68 33.24 15.75
N VAL A 322 -15.64 33.55 14.96
CA VAL A 322 -15.81 34.24 13.66
C VAL A 322 -16.58 33.32 12.69
N ALA A 323 -17.52 33.86 11.93
CA ALA A 323 -18.28 33.08 10.96
C ALA A 323 -17.35 32.48 9.88
N CYS A 324 -17.70 31.29 9.37
CA CYS A 324 -16.84 30.59 8.42
C CYS A 324 -16.76 31.25 7.03
N ASP A 325 -17.70 32.14 6.72
CA ASP A 325 -17.82 32.91 5.48
C ASP A 325 -17.59 34.42 5.70
N ASP A 326 -17.01 34.81 6.84
CA ASP A 326 -16.71 36.22 7.13
C ASP A 326 -15.77 36.78 6.03
N PRO A 327 -16.19 37.84 5.31
CA PRO A 327 -15.44 38.37 4.17
C PRO A 327 -14.22 39.21 4.59
N LEU A 328 -14.08 39.53 5.88
CA LEU A 328 -13.03 40.38 6.42
C LEU A 328 -11.98 39.59 7.21
N ARG A 329 -12.34 38.43 7.77
CA ARG A 329 -11.45 37.64 8.61
C ARG A 329 -11.60 36.15 8.34
N ALA A 330 -10.52 35.51 7.91
CA ALA A 330 -10.47 34.06 7.77
C ALA A 330 -10.64 33.37 9.13
N ASN A 331 -11.38 32.26 9.14
CA ASN A 331 -11.46 31.36 10.29
C ASN A 331 -10.91 29.98 9.90
N PRO A 332 -9.66 29.66 10.29
CA PRO A 332 -9.03 28.39 9.98
C PRO A 332 -9.41 27.29 11.00
N GLY A 333 -10.43 27.51 11.84
CA GLY A 333 -10.89 26.50 12.79
C GLY A 333 -11.43 25.23 12.13
N TYR A 334 -11.17 24.06 12.74
CA TYR A 334 -11.55 22.77 12.15
C TYR A 334 -13.06 22.64 11.89
N ARG A 335 -13.94 23.27 12.69
CA ARG A 335 -15.38 23.27 12.40
C ARG A 335 -15.70 23.99 11.10
N CYS A 336 -15.04 25.10 10.81
CA CYS A 336 -15.25 25.81 9.54
C CYS A 336 -14.71 25.01 8.36
N TYR A 337 -13.57 24.35 8.53
CA TYR A 337 -13.05 23.40 7.56
C TYR A 337 -14.03 22.25 7.28
N ALA A 338 -14.52 21.58 8.33
CA ALA A 338 -15.46 20.48 8.22
C ALA A 338 -16.80 20.90 7.58
N GLU A 339 -17.34 22.09 7.89
CA GLU A 339 -18.55 22.59 7.23
C GLU A 339 -18.32 22.93 5.76
N ARG A 340 -17.14 23.46 5.38
CA ARG A 340 -16.76 23.69 3.97
C ARG A 340 -16.67 22.39 3.19
N GLN A 341 -16.14 21.34 3.80
CA GLN A 341 -15.93 20.04 3.16
C GLN A 341 -17.05 19.03 3.41
N ARG A 342 -18.13 19.42 4.10
CA ARG A 342 -19.24 18.54 4.47
C ARG A 342 -19.89 17.84 3.27
N TYR A 343 -20.01 18.55 2.16
CA TYR A 343 -20.57 18.05 0.91
C TYR A 343 -19.50 17.87 -0.18
N ARG A 344 -18.22 17.75 0.22
CA ARG A 344 -17.12 17.46 -0.70
C ARG A 344 -17.46 16.22 -1.53
N ARG A 345 -17.16 16.28 -2.84
CA ARG A 345 -17.26 15.13 -3.75
C ARG A 345 -16.52 13.94 -3.15
N LYS A 346 -17.13 12.77 -3.26
CA LYS A 346 -16.49 11.51 -2.89
C LYS A 346 -15.62 11.03 -4.05
N MET A 347 -14.36 10.74 -3.78
CA MET A 347 -13.42 10.22 -4.75
C MET A 347 -12.85 8.92 -4.23
N LEU A 348 -12.75 7.89 -5.07
CA LEU A 348 -12.10 6.64 -4.70
C LEU A 348 -10.67 6.68 -5.25
N ALA A 349 -9.67 6.64 -4.37
CA ALA A 349 -8.27 6.68 -4.75
C ALA A 349 -7.65 5.27 -4.65
N VAL A 350 -6.84 4.86 -5.63
CA VAL A 350 -6.14 3.57 -5.59
C VAL A 350 -4.84 3.62 -6.39
N GLY A 351 -3.76 3.03 -5.87
CA GLY A 351 -2.53 2.81 -6.63
C GLY A 351 -2.67 1.57 -7.51
N ALA A 352 -2.25 1.68 -8.77
CA ALA A 352 -2.25 0.57 -9.71
C ALA A 352 -0.83 0.33 -10.25
N ASN A 353 -0.58 -0.91 -10.68
CA ASN A 353 0.73 -1.31 -11.17
C ASN A 353 1.08 -0.74 -12.55
N ASP A 354 0.19 0.00 -13.21
CA ASP A 354 0.47 0.80 -14.40
C ASP A 354 1.18 2.15 -14.11
N GLY A 355 1.68 2.32 -12.89
CA GLY A 355 2.46 3.48 -12.43
C GLY A 355 1.61 4.63 -11.91
N GLN A 356 0.28 4.51 -11.95
CA GLN A 356 -0.64 5.61 -11.69
C GLN A 356 -1.39 5.44 -10.36
N LEU A 357 -1.56 6.57 -9.68
CA LEU A 357 -2.53 6.72 -8.61
C LEU A 357 -3.83 7.27 -9.22
N HIS A 358 -4.85 6.43 -9.33
CA HIS A 358 -6.12 6.78 -9.95
C HIS A 358 -7.10 7.36 -8.93
N PHE A 359 -7.92 8.32 -9.39
CA PHE A 359 -9.03 8.88 -8.62
C PHE A 359 -10.33 8.77 -9.42
N PHE A 360 -11.27 7.97 -8.94
CA PHE A 360 -12.55 7.71 -9.60
C PHE A 360 -13.73 8.43 -8.94
N ASP A 361 -14.77 8.76 -9.71
CA ASP A 361 -15.99 9.38 -9.19
C ASP A 361 -16.79 8.40 -8.32
N ALA A 362 -16.68 8.56 -6.99
CA ALA A 362 -17.48 7.82 -6.01
C ALA A 362 -18.76 8.56 -5.60
N GLY A 363 -19.02 9.70 -6.25
CA GLY A 363 -20.27 10.43 -6.23
C GLY A 363 -20.18 11.82 -5.62
N TYR A 364 -21.01 12.72 -6.15
CA TYR A 364 -21.11 14.11 -5.69
C TYR A 364 -22.48 14.40 -5.08
N PHE A 365 -22.52 15.44 -4.26
CA PHE A 365 -23.74 15.84 -3.59
C PHE A 365 -24.72 16.48 -4.58
N VAL A 366 -25.93 15.92 -4.66
CA VAL A 366 -27.05 16.49 -5.42
C VAL A 366 -28.02 17.12 -4.43
N PRO A 367 -28.14 18.46 -4.40
CA PRO A 367 -29.07 19.16 -3.51
C PRO A 367 -30.53 18.77 -3.80
N GLY A 368 -31.32 18.61 -2.74
CA GLY A 368 -32.76 18.45 -2.88
C GLY A 368 -33.42 19.73 -3.38
N SER A 369 -34.36 19.61 -4.33
CA SER A 369 -35.13 20.75 -4.84
C SER A 369 -36.59 20.64 -4.37
N PRO A 370 -37.20 21.69 -3.78
CA PRO A 370 -36.66 23.02 -3.48
C PRO A 370 -35.94 23.12 -2.10
N ASN A 371 -35.86 22.01 -1.35
CA ASN A 371 -35.27 21.96 -0.02
C ASN A 371 -33.93 21.19 -0.03
N PRO A 372 -32.79 21.87 0.06
CA PRO A 372 -31.48 21.22 -0.02
C PRO A 372 -31.11 20.40 1.22
N THR A 373 -31.87 20.49 2.32
CA THR A 373 -31.73 19.55 3.44
C THR A 373 -32.14 18.11 3.08
N GLY A 374 -32.84 17.92 1.96
CA GLY A 374 -33.15 16.60 1.39
C GLY A 374 -32.18 16.12 0.29
N GLY A 375 -31.03 16.78 0.13
CA GLY A 375 -30.01 16.37 -0.84
C GLY A 375 -29.36 15.04 -0.48
N ARG A 376 -28.81 14.37 -1.49
CA ARG A 376 -28.11 13.08 -1.33
C ARG A 376 -26.91 13.02 -2.25
N PHE A 377 -25.90 12.24 -1.87
CA PHE A 377 -24.87 11.83 -2.82
C PHE A 377 -25.50 10.90 -3.86
N ASN A 378 -25.10 11.04 -5.13
CA ASN A 378 -25.40 10.02 -6.15
C ASN A 378 -24.50 8.78 -5.92
N ASN A 379 -24.61 7.79 -6.82
CA ASN A 379 -23.88 6.53 -6.66
C ASN A 379 -22.43 6.57 -7.18
N GLY A 380 -21.97 7.72 -7.70
CA GLY A 380 -20.76 7.80 -8.51
C GLY A 380 -20.98 7.23 -9.91
N THR A 381 -20.04 7.51 -10.80
CA THR A 381 -20.04 7.01 -12.18
C THR A 381 -18.90 6.05 -12.48
N GLY A 382 -17.95 5.81 -11.57
CA GLY A 382 -16.76 4.99 -11.85
C GLY A 382 -15.72 5.64 -12.76
N LYS A 383 -16.12 6.62 -13.60
CA LYS A 383 -15.20 7.42 -14.44
C LYS A 383 -14.01 8.01 -13.67
N GLU A 384 -12.84 7.97 -14.30
CA GLU A 384 -11.63 8.59 -13.79
C GLU A 384 -11.76 10.13 -13.81
N LEU A 385 -11.57 10.72 -12.64
CA LEU A 385 -11.52 12.16 -12.44
C LEU A 385 -10.17 12.70 -12.88
N PHE A 386 -9.09 12.04 -12.44
CA PHE A 386 -7.70 12.26 -12.85
C PHE A 386 -6.85 11.08 -12.37
N SER A 387 -5.64 10.96 -12.89
CA SER A 387 -4.59 10.11 -12.33
C SER A 387 -3.33 10.92 -12.07
N TYR A 388 -2.54 10.47 -11.11
CA TYR A 388 -1.26 11.07 -10.74
C TYR A 388 -0.13 10.06 -10.89
N LEU A 389 0.90 10.48 -11.62
CA LEU A 389 2.17 9.80 -11.85
C LEU A 389 3.22 10.48 -10.97
N PRO A 390 3.53 9.95 -9.77
CA PRO A 390 4.65 10.45 -8.99
C PRO A 390 5.92 10.29 -9.80
N ARG A 391 6.84 11.25 -9.66
CA ARG A 391 8.14 11.20 -10.34
C ARG A 391 8.88 9.89 -10.12
N LEU A 392 8.75 9.29 -8.94
CA LEU A 392 9.35 7.99 -8.59
C LEU A 392 8.88 6.83 -9.48
N ALA A 393 7.66 6.90 -10.03
CA ALA A 393 7.08 5.85 -10.87
C ALA A 393 7.38 6.05 -12.37
N LEU A 394 7.89 7.21 -12.79
CA LEU A 394 8.13 7.49 -14.21
C LEU A 394 9.14 6.53 -14.87
N PRO A 395 10.27 6.14 -14.24
CA PRO A 395 11.17 5.15 -14.84
C PRO A 395 10.51 3.78 -15.03
N VAL A 396 9.59 3.42 -14.13
CA VAL A 396 8.84 2.14 -14.20
C VAL A 396 8.04 2.05 -15.51
N LEU A 397 7.43 3.16 -15.94
CA LEU A 397 6.64 3.20 -17.17
C LEU A 397 7.47 2.83 -18.40
N THR A 398 8.68 3.39 -18.53
CA THR A 398 9.59 3.07 -19.63
C THR A 398 9.91 1.58 -19.65
N ARG A 399 10.24 1.00 -18.49
CA ARG A 399 10.60 -0.43 -18.38
C ARG A 399 9.42 -1.36 -18.62
N GLN A 400 8.21 -0.97 -18.23
CA GLN A 400 7.01 -1.73 -18.58
C GLN A 400 6.73 -1.67 -20.08
N VAL A 401 6.84 -0.50 -20.71
CA VAL A 401 6.58 -0.37 -22.16
C VAL A 401 7.61 -1.10 -23.01
N GLU A 402 8.88 -1.10 -22.60
CA GLU A 402 9.97 -1.76 -23.34
C GLU A 402 10.14 -3.24 -22.98
N GLY A 403 9.46 -3.72 -21.93
CA GLY A 403 9.59 -5.06 -21.39
C GLY A 403 8.33 -5.91 -21.51
N THR A 404 8.50 -7.21 -21.31
CA THR A 404 7.41 -8.21 -21.30
C THR A 404 7.14 -8.78 -19.89
N ARG A 405 7.81 -8.22 -18.89
CA ARG A 405 7.72 -8.67 -17.50
C ARG A 405 6.84 -7.70 -16.73
N GLN A 406 5.92 -8.23 -15.94
CA GLN A 406 5.16 -7.44 -14.97
C GLN A 406 6.10 -6.84 -13.92
N ILE A 407 5.93 -5.55 -13.67
CA ILE A 407 6.69 -4.77 -12.70
C ILE A 407 5.68 -4.15 -11.74
N TYR A 408 5.84 -4.38 -10.44
CA TYR A 408 5.09 -3.63 -9.42
C TYR A 408 5.48 -2.16 -9.49
N SER A 409 4.53 -1.24 -9.32
CA SER A 409 4.81 0.20 -9.32
C SER A 409 4.19 0.89 -8.09
N LEU A 410 2.97 1.41 -8.18
CA LEU A 410 2.28 2.03 -7.05
C LEU A 410 1.43 1.02 -6.30
N ASP A 411 2.10 0.23 -5.49
CA ASP A 411 1.52 -0.97 -4.88
C ASP A 411 1.31 -0.84 -3.35
N SER A 412 1.59 0.33 -2.77
CA SER A 412 1.34 0.59 -1.34
C SER A 412 -0.13 0.94 -1.07
N THR A 413 -0.62 0.57 0.11
CA THR A 413 -1.86 1.14 0.68
C THR A 413 -1.68 2.64 0.90
N LEU A 414 -2.69 3.42 0.49
CA LEU A 414 -2.75 4.88 0.65
C LEU A 414 -3.19 5.26 2.06
N ARG A 415 -2.70 6.40 2.57
CA ARG A 415 -3.14 6.96 3.86
C ARG A 415 -3.59 8.40 3.69
N ILE A 416 -4.69 8.73 4.35
CA ILE A 416 -5.33 10.04 4.25
C ILE A 416 -5.66 10.51 5.65
N ASP A 417 -5.27 11.73 5.98
CA ASP A 417 -5.65 12.39 7.23
C ASP A 417 -5.75 13.90 7.03
N ASP A 418 -6.35 14.60 7.99
CA ASP A 418 -6.41 16.05 8.00
C ASP A 418 -5.24 16.64 8.80
N ALA A 419 -4.46 17.53 8.18
CA ALA A 419 -3.32 18.21 8.78
C ALA A 419 -3.51 19.73 8.72
N PHE A 420 -2.97 20.44 9.71
CA PHE A 420 -2.98 21.90 9.77
C PHE A 420 -1.61 22.41 9.29
N LEU A 421 -1.55 22.89 8.06
CA LEU A 421 -0.30 23.18 7.36
C LEU A 421 -0.42 24.43 6.50
N ASP A 422 0.72 25.04 6.18
CA ASP A 422 0.83 26.12 5.22
C ASP A 422 0.74 25.51 3.82
N PRO A 423 -0.35 25.77 3.09
CA PRO A 423 -0.56 25.15 1.79
C PRO A 423 0.32 25.71 0.68
N ILE A 424 0.99 26.86 0.89
CA ILE A 424 1.83 27.54 -0.09
C ILE A 424 3.05 28.16 0.60
N HIS A 425 4.24 27.60 0.40
CA HIS A 425 5.48 28.14 0.98
C HIS A 425 6.70 27.87 0.09
N ASP A 426 7.78 28.64 0.28
CA ASP A 426 9.04 28.49 -0.43
C ASP A 426 10.10 27.80 0.46
N GLY A 427 9.78 26.59 0.92
CA GLY A 427 10.65 25.77 1.77
C GLY A 427 10.59 26.08 3.27
N THR A 428 10.17 27.29 3.64
CA THR A 428 9.92 27.67 5.05
C THR A 428 8.44 28.00 5.23
N PRO A 429 7.66 27.12 5.89
CA PRO A 429 6.24 27.37 6.16
C PRO A 429 6.00 28.59 7.04
N ASP A 430 4.96 29.38 6.73
CA ASP A 430 4.48 30.49 7.56
C ASP A 430 3.35 30.02 8.50
N PRO A 431 3.55 30.00 9.83
CA PRO A 431 2.54 29.61 10.80
C PRO A 431 1.21 30.37 10.68
N ASP A 432 1.24 31.63 10.21
CA ASP A 432 0.04 32.47 10.07
C ASP A 432 -0.78 32.14 8.80
N GLN A 433 -0.19 31.43 7.83
CA GLN A 433 -0.87 30.97 6.61
C GLN A 433 -1.44 29.55 6.75
N ARG A 434 -1.21 28.88 7.88
CA ARG A 434 -1.67 27.51 8.08
C ARG A 434 -3.19 27.38 8.05
N GLU A 435 -3.65 26.34 7.38
CA GLU A 435 -5.05 25.95 7.32
C GLU A 435 -5.21 24.44 7.26
N TRP A 436 -6.42 23.96 7.58
CA TRP A 436 -6.71 22.53 7.52
C TRP A 436 -6.79 22.03 6.08
N ARG A 437 -6.08 20.92 5.83
CA ARG A 437 -5.99 20.22 4.54
C ARG A 437 -6.18 18.73 4.74
N SER A 438 -6.82 18.05 3.78
CA SER A 438 -6.75 16.58 3.69
C SER A 438 -5.53 16.21 2.86
N VAL A 439 -4.58 15.52 3.48
CA VAL A 439 -3.33 15.09 2.86
C VAL A 439 -3.37 13.58 2.65
N LEU A 440 -3.04 13.16 1.44
CA LEU A 440 -2.82 11.77 1.07
C LEU A 440 -1.31 11.51 1.03
N ILE A 441 -0.83 10.45 1.70
CA ILE A 441 0.56 10.00 1.65
C ILE A 441 0.59 8.54 1.24
N ALA A 442 1.49 8.20 0.32
CA ALA A 442 1.65 6.85 -0.18
C ALA A 442 3.11 6.52 -0.48
N GLY A 443 3.47 5.25 -0.33
CA GLY A 443 4.74 4.69 -0.79
C GLY A 443 4.57 3.90 -2.09
N MET A 444 5.63 3.18 -2.48
CA MET A 444 5.65 2.33 -3.67
C MET A 444 5.67 0.84 -3.33
N ARG A 445 5.93 0.48 -2.06
CA ARG A 445 6.05 -0.91 -1.62
C ARG A 445 7.06 -1.67 -2.50
N GLU A 446 6.66 -2.75 -3.19
CA GLU A 446 7.54 -3.54 -4.06
C GLU A 446 7.92 -2.82 -5.36
N GLY A 447 7.18 -1.77 -5.74
CA GLY A 447 7.49 -0.99 -6.94
C GLY A 447 8.48 0.15 -6.74
N GLY A 448 9.04 0.27 -5.53
CA GLY A 448 10.20 1.12 -5.28
C GLY A 448 11.47 0.53 -5.88
N ALA A 449 12.61 0.72 -5.20
CA ALA A 449 13.89 0.24 -5.69
C ALA A 449 13.85 -1.28 -5.97
N ILE A 450 14.16 -1.65 -7.21
CA ILE A 450 14.10 -3.02 -7.72
C ILE A 450 15.45 -3.68 -7.46
N HIS A 451 15.50 -4.66 -6.56
CA HIS A 451 16.74 -5.38 -6.26
C HIS A 451 16.51 -6.89 -6.18
N GLY A 452 17.56 -7.64 -6.56
CA GLY A 452 17.68 -9.09 -6.46
C GLY A 452 18.38 -9.71 -7.66
N ALA A 453 19.02 -10.87 -7.46
CA ALA A 453 19.62 -11.70 -8.52
C ALA A 453 18.53 -12.24 -9.47
N GLY A 454 18.00 -11.36 -10.29
CA GLY A 454 16.87 -11.64 -11.18
C GLY A 454 16.06 -10.41 -11.56
N ARG A 455 16.29 -9.26 -10.94
CA ARG A 455 15.48 -8.05 -11.08
C ARG A 455 16.44 -6.90 -11.46
N LEU A 456 15.95 -5.98 -12.29
CA LEU A 456 16.67 -4.96 -13.07
C LEU A 456 17.86 -4.29 -12.35
N ASP A 457 18.89 -3.88 -13.11
CA ASP A 457 20.14 -3.30 -12.59
C ASP A 457 19.85 -1.98 -11.84
N GLU A 458 20.64 -1.67 -10.82
CA GLU A 458 20.60 -0.41 -10.07
C GLU A 458 20.82 0.82 -10.97
N SER A 459 21.34 0.60 -12.18
CA SER A 459 21.44 1.59 -13.25
C SER A 459 20.10 2.06 -13.84
N ASP A 460 18.98 1.41 -13.51
CA ASP A 460 17.69 1.61 -14.18
C ASP A 460 16.79 2.69 -13.51
N GLY A 461 17.36 3.53 -12.65
CA GLY A 461 16.71 4.73 -12.13
C GLY A 461 15.61 4.49 -11.09
N PHE A 462 15.38 3.25 -10.64
CA PHE A 462 14.38 2.93 -9.62
C PHE A 462 14.79 3.46 -8.23
N VAL A 463 13.85 4.12 -7.56
CA VAL A 463 14.05 4.70 -6.23
C VAL A 463 12.86 4.38 -5.35
N SER A 464 13.14 3.94 -4.12
CA SER A 464 12.12 3.83 -3.10
C SER A 464 11.82 5.20 -2.50
N GLY A 465 10.55 5.47 -2.25
CA GLY A 465 10.16 6.71 -1.61
C GLY A 465 8.71 6.75 -1.19
N TYR A 466 8.34 7.91 -0.64
CA TYR A 466 6.98 8.31 -0.33
C TYR A 466 6.66 9.61 -1.05
N PHE A 467 5.39 9.87 -1.32
CA PHE A 467 4.93 11.16 -1.84
C PHE A 467 3.67 11.59 -1.10
N ALA A 468 3.43 12.91 -1.11
CA ALA A 468 2.27 13.51 -0.48
C ALA A 468 1.49 14.40 -1.47
N LEU A 469 0.18 14.23 -1.49
CA LEU A 469 -0.76 15.04 -2.25
C LEU A 469 -1.73 15.73 -1.30
N ASP A 470 -2.01 17.00 -1.58
CA ASP A 470 -3.20 17.65 -1.06
C ASP A 470 -4.40 17.42 -1.99
N ILE A 471 -5.43 16.80 -1.41
CA ILE A 471 -6.66 16.39 -2.09
C ILE A 471 -7.89 17.11 -1.50
N THR A 472 -7.68 18.26 -0.86
CA THR A 472 -8.69 18.92 -0.03
C THR A 472 -9.90 19.38 -0.81
N GLN A 473 -9.70 20.04 -1.96
CA GLN A 473 -10.74 20.80 -2.64
C GLN A 473 -10.83 20.44 -4.14
N PRO A 474 -11.53 19.34 -4.49
CA PRO A 474 -11.76 18.97 -5.89
C PRO A 474 -12.69 19.94 -6.63
N ASP A 475 -13.57 20.62 -5.90
CA ASP A 475 -14.61 21.47 -6.46
C ASP A 475 -14.58 22.90 -5.92
N ARG A 476 -14.93 23.87 -6.77
CA ARG A 476 -15.29 25.22 -6.34
C ARG A 476 -16.49 25.11 -5.40
N LEU A 477 -16.38 25.76 -4.25
CA LEU A 477 -17.43 25.77 -3.25
C LEU A 477 -18.28 27.03 -3.39
N SER A 478 -19.59 26.86 -3.56
CA SER A 478 -20.55 27.96 -3.54
C SER A 478 -21.32 27.98 -2.22
N THR A 479 -21.55 29.17 -1.66
CA THR A 479 -22.42 29.30 -0.49
C THR A 479 -23.88 29.30 -0.94
N SER A 480 -24.66 28.37 -0.39
CA SER A 480 -26.10 28.32 -0.57
C SER A 480 -26.77 28.56 0.78
N THR A 481 -27.73 29.49 0.83
CA THR A 481 -28.56 29.72 2.01
C THR A 481 -29.91 29.08 1.77
N ALA A 482 -30.20 28.00 2.48
CA ALA A 482 -31.50 27.36 2.36
C ALA A 482 -32.00 26.84 3.70
N GLY A 483 -33.26 27.16 4.01
CA GLY A 483 -33.83 26.90 5.32
C GLY A 483 -33.17 27.65 6.48
N GLY A 484 -32.37 28.70 6.20
CA GLY A 484 -31.65 29.48 7.20
C GLY A 484 -30.28 28.92 7.60
N VAL A 485 -29.81 27.82 6.97
CA VAL A 485 -28.47 27.27 7.16
C VAL A 485 -27.65 27.56 5.89
N GLN A 486 -26.49 28.20 6.05
CA GLN A 486 -25.52 28.35 4.97
C GLN A 486 -24.75 27.03 4.79
N SER A 487 -24.52 26.62 3.55
CA SER A 487 -23.78 25.40 3.22
C SER A 487 -22.90 25.62 2.00
N PHE A 488 -21.75 24.96 1.97
CA PHE A 488 -20.83 24.95 0.85
C PHE A 488 -21.16 23.78 -0.07
N LEU A 489 -21.56 24.07 -1.31
CA LEU A 489 -21.97 23.06 -2.29
C LEU A 489 -20.97 22.97 -3.45
N PRO A 490 -20.58 21.75 -3.88
CA PRO A 490 -19.74 21.55 -5.05
C PRO A 490 -20.51 21.71 -6.37
N SER A 491 -19.80 21.69 -7.50
CA SER A 491 -20.40 21.58 -8.84
C SER A 491 -21.07 20.21 -9.04
N ALA A 492 -22.21 20.20 -9.74
CA ALA A 492 -22.98 18.99 -10.04
C ALA A 492 -22.56 18.32 -11.36
N GLN A 493 -21.26 18.27 -11.66
CA GLN A 493 -20.68 17.66 -12.86
C GLN A 493 -19.87 16.40 -12.50
N VAL A 494 -19.54 15.52 -13.44
CA VAL A 494 -18.64 14.38 -13.16
C VAL A 494 -17.21 14.88 -12.95
N VAL A 495 -16.70 15.70 -13.88
CA VAL A 495 -15.36 16.29 -13.77
C VAL A 495 -15.37 17.34 -12.65
N PRO A 496 -14.41 17.28 -11.70
CA PRO A 496 -14.31 18.25 -10.63
C PRO A 496 -14.08 19.66 -11.17
N SER A 497 -14.75 20.64 -10.61
CA SER A 497 -14.69 22.02 -11.11
C SER A 497 -13.33 22.70 -10.93
N CYS A 498 -12.48 22.22 -10.02
CA CYS A 498 -11.07 22.62 -9.93
C CYS A 498 -10.16 21.94 -10.96
N LEU A 499 -10.71 21.02 -11.77
CA LEU A 499 -10.09 20.38 -12.94
C LEU A 499 -10.79 20.75 -14.26
N ALA A 500 -11.77 21.65 -14.25
CA ALA A 500 -12.62 21.91 -15.43
C ALA A 500 -12.01 22.90 -16.46
N ALA A 501 -10.78 23.37 -16.27
CA ALA A 501 -10.12 24.28 -17.20
C ALA A 501 -9.42 23.51 -18.35
N ASP A 502 -9.26 24.15 -19.52
CA ASP A 502 -8.66 23.51 -20.69
C ASP A 502 -7.13 23.35 -20.55
N PHE A 503 -6.77 22.27 -19.86
CA PHE A 503 -5.42 21.78 -19.65
C PHE A 503 -4.62 21.61 -20.96
N ALA A 504 -5.28 21.22 -22.07
CA ALA A 504 -4.61 20.92 -23.34
C ALA A 504 -3.97 22.16 -23.99
N SER A 505 -4.43 23.36 -23.64
CA SER A 505 -3.92 24.61 -24.23
C SER A 505 -2.71 25.22 -23.52
N THR A 506 -2.43 24.81 -22.27
CA THR A 506 -1.41 25.46 -21.42
C THR A 506 -0.32 24.54 -20.91
N GLY A 507 -0.54 23.22 -20.84
CA GLY A 507 0.49 22.25 -20.42
C GLY A 507 0.83 22.27 -18.91
N ASP A 508 0.39 23.27 -18.16
CA ASP A 508 0.49 23.37 -16.69
C ASP A 508 -0.85 22.99 -16.03
N GLN A 509 -0.80 22.57 -14.76
CA GLN A 509 -1.97 22.69 -13.90
C GLN A 509 -2.45 24.14 -13.82
N LEU A 510 -3.65 24.38 -14.32
CA LEU A 510 -4.26 25.70 -14.33
C LEU A 510 -4.72 26.13 -12.94
N ASN A 511 -4.34 27.34 -12.55
CA ASN A 511 -4.91 28.03 -11.40
C ASN A 511 -6.37 28.37 -11.68
N VAL A 512 -7.29 27.50 -11.23
CA VAL A 512 -8.72 27.67 -11.43
C VAL A 512 -9.28 28.63 -10.37
N ALA A 513 -9.77 29.81 -10.80
CA ALA A 513 -10.38 30.79 -9.89
C ALA A 513 -11.45 30.16 -8.98
N GLY A 514 -11.41 30.42 -7.67
CA GLY A 514 -12.30 29.78 -6.68
C GLY A 514 -11.80 28.43 -6.11
N CYS A 515 -10.66 27.94 -6.60
CA CYS A 515 -9.85 26.87 -6.02
C CYS A 515 -8.58 27.51 -5.46
N GLN A 516 -8.61 27.84 -4.17
CA GLN A 516 -7.69 28.78 -3.56
C GLN A 516 -7.55 28.51 -2.06
N THR A 517 -6.51 29.07 -1.44
CA THR A 517 -6.34 29.05 0.02
C THR A 517 -7.41 29.89 0.72
N LEU A 518 -7.51 29.81 2.05
CA LEU A 518 -8.36 30.72 2.84
C LEU A 518 -7.95 32.18 2.65
N ALA A 519 -6.66 32.45 2.44
CA ALA A 519 -6.11 33.77 2.10
C ALA A 519 -6.48 34.24 0.68
N GLY A 520 -7.07 33.38 -0.15
CA GLY A 520 -7.49 33.70 -1.51
C GLY A 520 -6.39 33.53 -2.57
N GLU A 521 -5.27 32.89 -2.22
CA GLU A 521 -4.20 32.61 -3.17
C GLU A 521 -4.56 31.41 -4.05
N PRO A 522 -4.37 31.49 -5.39
CA PRO A 522 -4.71 30.39 -6.28
C PRO A 522 -3.92 29.13 -5.93
N ARG A 523 -4.62 27.99 -5.90
CA ARG A 523 -4.00 26.70 -5.60
C ARG A 523 -4.51 25.61 -6.54
N PRO A 524 -3.61 24.91 -7.24
CA PRO A 524 -4.02 23.84 -8.15
C PRO A 524 -4.57 22.63 -7.39
N PHE A 525 -5.36 21.82 -8.07
CA PHE A 525 -5.87 20.56 -7.54
C PHE A 525 -5.64 19.44 -8.57
N PRO A 526 -5.20 18.24 -8.18
CA PRO A 526 -4.50 17.97 -6.90
C PRO A 526 -3.22 18.82 -6.78
N SER A 527 -2.65 18.90 -5.59
CA SER A 527 -1.38 19.60 -5.35
C SER A 527 -0.35 18.63 -4.80
N GLU A 528 0.80 18.46 -5.44
CA GLU A 528 1.90 17.69 -4.85
C GLU A 528 2.60 18.56 -3.79
N LEU A 529 2.65 18.04 -2.56
CA LEU A 529 3.35 18.72 -1.47
C LEU A 529 4.85 18.44 -1.56
N TRP A 530 5.19 17.16 -1.64
CA TRP A 530 6.57 16.71 -1.69
C TRP A 530 6.65 15.24 -2.13
N THR A 531 7.85 14.88 -2.58
CA THR A 531 8.31 13.49 -2.74
C THR A 531 9.52 13.32 -1.83
N PHE A 532 9.51 12.28 -1.00
CA PHE A 532 10.56 11.93 -0.06
C PHE A 532 11.30 10.69 -0.55
N THR A 533 12.62 10.80 -0.61
CA THR A 533 13.57 9.70 -0.81
C THR A 533 14.72 9.92 0.18
N ASP A 534 15.44 8.85 0.51
CA ASP A 534 16.60 8.92 1.41
C ASP A 534 17.90 8.64 0.64
N ASP A 535 17.97 9.12 -0.61
CA ASP A 535 19.06 8.87 -1.54
C ASP A 535 20.05 10.03 -1.59
N TRP A 536 21.30 9.80 -1.20
CA TRP A 536 22.39 10.78 -1.27
C TRP A 536 23.49 10.34 -2.24
N LYS A 537 24.30 11.29 -2.70
CA LYS A 537 25.48 11.10 -3.56
C LYS A 537 26.73 11.54 -2.78
N ILE A 538 27.88 10.89 -2.97
CA ILE A 538 29.16 11.44 -2.50
C ILE A 538 29.82 12.20 -3.65
N ASP A 539 30.39 13.37 -3.34
CA ASP A 539 31.05 14.23 -4.34
C ASP A 539 32.11 13.44 -5.14
N GLY A 540 31.92 13.38 -6.46
CA GLY A 540 32.77 12.62 -7.38
C GLY A 540 32.51 11.12 -7.52
N ALA A 541 31.55 10.53 -6.80
CA ALA A 541 31.17 9.11 -6.93
C ALA A 541 30.07 8.87 -7.98
N SER A 542 30.14 7.71 -8.66
CA SER A 542 29.11 7.22 -9.60
C SER A 542 28.01 6.40 -8.93
N TYR A 543 28.03 6.28 -7.60
CA TYR A 543 27.14 5.43 -6.80
C TYR A 543 26.43 6.23 -5.70
N PHE A 544 25.25 5.77 -5.28
CA PHE A 544 24.38 6.38 -4.26
C PHE A 544 24.77 5.86 -2.86
N PHE A 545 24.84 6.74 -1.86
CA PHE A 545 25.28 6.43 -0.49
C PHE A 545 24.36 7.06 0.56
N ASP A 546 24.56 6.68 1.81
CA ASP A 546 23.89 7.14 3.03
C ASP A 546 24.25 8.59 3.41
N GLU A 547 23.33 9.26 4.12
CA GLU A 547 23.52 10.63 4.65
C GLU A 547 24.67 10.72 5.66
N GLU A 548 24.91 9.63 6.38
CA GLU A 548 25.83 9.56 7.51
C GLU A 548 27.30 9.49 7.09
N ASN A 549 27.59 9.16 5.82
CA ASN A 549 28.96 9.13 5.27
C ASN A 549 29.60 10.52 5.08
N THR A 550 28.85 11.59 5.32
CA THR A 550 29.28 12.97 5.01
C THR A 550 29.79 13.74 6.23
N ASP A 551 29.63 13.19 7.45
CA ASP A 551 30.14 13.81 8.67
C ASP A 551 31.55 13.27 8.98
N ALA A 552 32.57 14.08 8.72
CA ALA A 552 33.98 13.70 8.84
C ALA A 552 34.44 13.34 10.28
N ASP A 553 33.55 13.40 11.27
CA ASP A 553 33.84 13.23 12.70
C ASP A 553 33.15 12.03 13.38
N VAL A 554 32.40 11.19 12.66
CA VAL A 554 31.83 9.95 13.23
C VAL A 554 32.14 8.75 12.34
N ALA A 555 32.92 7.83 12.89
CA ALA A 555 33.26 6.54 12.29
C ALA A 555 32.06 5.58 12.29
N LEU A 556 30.99 5.92 11.56
CA LEU A 556 30.07 4.92 11.03
C LEU A 556 30.43 4.76 9.56
N GLU A 557 31.24 3.73 9.28
CA GLU A 557 31.39 3.23 7.91
C GLU A 557 29.99 2.75 7.48
N GLY A 558 29.23 3.63 6.81
CA GLY A 558 27.98 3.26 6.18
C GLY A 558 28.18 2.00 5.33
N ASN A 559 27.20 1.12 5.28
CA ASN A 559 27.31 -0.15 4.56
C ASN A 559 27.35 0.01 3.02
N GLY A 560 27.31 1.24 2.52
CA GLY A 560 27.37 1.56 1.10
C GLY A 560 26.02 1.42 0.39
N GLU A 561 24.93 1.25 1.13
CA GLU A 561 23.60 0.95 0.63
C GLU A 561 22.60 2.05 1.00
N ARG A 562 21.50 2.17 0.25
CA ARG A 562 20.43 3.13 0.57
C ARG A 562 19.72 2.75 1.87
N ASP A 563 19.52 3.72 2.75
CA ASP A 563 18.86 3.50 4.05
C ASP A 563 17.40 3.10 3.90
N LEU A 564 16.69 3.72 2.95
CA LEU A 564 15.30 3.41 2.64
C LEU A 564 15.22 2.19 1.69
N GLY A 565 14.63 1.11 2.17
CA GLY A 565 14.32 -0.08 1.38
C GLY A 565 13.00 0.06 0.63
N GLN A 566 12.43 -1.05 0.17
CA GLN A 566 11.08 -1.07 -0.41
C GLN A 566 10.05 -0.56 0.62
N THR A 567 9.27 0.47 0.28
CA THR A 567 8.43 1.22 1.23
C THR A 567 7.14 0.48 1.63
N TRP A 568 7.30 -0.69 2.25
CA TRP A 568 6.23 -1.55 2.76
C TRP A 568 5.49 -0.94 3.96
N SER A 569 6.17 -0.09 4.73
CA SER A 569 5.58 0.55 5.88
C SER A 569 4.53 1.56 5.44
N VAL A 570 3.27 1.24 5.67
CA VAL A 570 2.17 2.17 5.45
C VAL A 570 2.32 3.36 6.42
N PRO A 571 2.20 4.63 6.00
CA PRO A 571 2.38 5.78 6.90
C PRO A 571 1.36 5.84 8.05
N VAL A 572 1.79 6.33 9.22
CA VAL A 572 0.88 6.73 10.31
C VAL A 572 1.02 8.23 10.51
N ILE A 573 -0.03 8.99 10.21
CA ILE A 573 -0.06 10.46 10.36
C ILE A 573 -0.47 10.79 11.80
N THR A 574 0.30 11.62 12.48
CA THR A 574 0.05 12.04 13.86
C THR A 574 0.72 13.39 14.16
N GLN A 575 0.58 13.89 15.40
CA GLN A 575 1.27 15.08 15.87
C GLN A 575 2.40 14.70 16.85
N VAL A 576 3.51 15.43 16.79
CA VAL A 576 4.60 15.38 17.78
C VAL A 576 4.91 16.78 18.29
N LEU A 577 5.52 16.86 19.47
CA LEU A 577 5.99 18.11 20.06
C LEU A 577 7.48 18.30 19.77
N VAL A 578 7.83 19.48 19.30
CA VAL A 578 9.22 19.89 19.04
C VAL A 578 9.49 21.27 19.58
N CYS A 579 10.76 21.64 19.70
CA CYS A 579 11.23 22.91 20.22
C CYS A 579 12.51 23.35 19.48
N THR A 580 12.71 24.66 19.34
CA THR A 580 13.90 25.25 18.70
C THR A 580 14.97 25.67 19.70
N ASP A 581 14.58 26.22 20.86
CA ASP A 581 15.48 26.81 21.87
C ASP A 581 15.28 26.23 23.29
N ASP A 582 14.06 26.32 23.85
CA ASP A 582 13.73 25.82 25.20
C ASP A 582 12.65 24.73 25.15
N CYS A 583 13.05 23.52 25.55
CA CYS A 583 12.23 22.32 25.52
C CYS A 583 11.56 21.99 26.87
N ASP A 584 11.78 22.81 27.91
CA ASP A 584 11.15 22.61 29.21
C ASP A 584 9.70 23.11 29.21
N ALA A 585 8.74 22.21 28.93
CA ALA A 585 7.29 22.47 28.88
C ALA A 585 6.66 23.19 30.09
N THR A 586 7.40 23.42 31.18
CA THR A 586 6.92 24.12 32.38
C THR A 586 7.29 25.61 32.46
N SER A 587 8.16 26.09 31.56
CA SER A 587 8.61 27.49 31.52
C SER A 587 7.63 28.40 30.74
N ALA A 588 7.35 29.59 31.28
CA ALA A 588 6.48 30.56 30.62
C ALA A 588 7.26 31.29 29.51
N GLY A 589 7.03 30.91 28.24
CA GLY A 589 7.64 31.55 27.06
C GLY A 589 8.26 30.60 26.03
N ASN A 590 8.04 29.28 26.13
CA ASN A 590 8.69 28.31 25.25
C ASN A 590 8.20 28.34 23.81
N ASP A 591 9.11 28.02 22.90
CA ASP A 591 8.84 27.79 21.48
C ASP A 591 8.50 26.31 21.22
N ILE A 592 7.54 25.77 21.99
CA ILE A 592 7.04 24.40 21.76
C ILE A 592 6.02 24.45 20.62
N GLU A 593 6.32 23.72 19.57
CA GLU A 593 5.48 23.62 18.37
C GLU A 593 4.92 22.22 18.19
N ARG A 594 3.69 22.15 17.66
CA ARG A 594 3.07 20.92 17.20
C ARG A 594 3.40 20.74 15.72
N ARG A 595 4.01 19.61 15.36
CA ARG A 595 4.28 19.23 13.97
C ARG A 595 3.45 18.02 13.58
N TYR A 596 2.81 18.08 12.41
CA TYR A 596 2.23 16.89 11.80
C TYR A 596 3.33 16.08 11.16
N VAL A 597 3.44 14.80 11.51
CA VAL A 597 4.43 13.89 10.96
C VAL A 597 3.78 12.62 10.44
N ALA A 598 4.35 12.07 9.38
CA ALA A 598 4.10 10.73 8.89
C ALA A 598 5.20 9.80 9.41
N ILE A 599 4.85 8.91 10.33
CA ILE A 599 5.79 7.93 10.89
C ILE A 599 5.80 6.68 10.01
N VAL A 600 6.98 6.29 9.54
CA VAL A 600 7.21 5.14 8.66
C VAL A 600 8.45 4.35 9.08
N GLY A 601 8.39 3.03 8.98
CA GLY A 601 9.60 2.21 8.96
C GLY A 601 10.35 2.36 7.63
N GLY A 602 11.64 2.06 7.64
CA GLY A 602 12.50 2.14 6.46
C GLY A 602 12.17 1.12 5.38
N GLY A 603 11.24 0.22 5.64
CA GLY A 603 10.73 -0.70 4.63
C GLY A 603 11.37 -2.08 4.69
N LEU A 604 11.44 -2.74 3.54
CA LEU A 604 11.95 -4.10 3.39
C LEU A 604 13.20 -4.11 2.51
N ASP A 605 14.16 -4.94 2.89
CA ASP A 605 15.23 -5.42 2.01
C ASP A 605 14.90 -6.87 1.61
N PRO A 606 14.31 -7.09 0.42
CA PRO A 606 13.89 -8.41 -0.02
C PRO A 606 15.07 -9.34 -0.36
N ASP A 607 16.27 -8.79 -0.57
CA ASP A 607 17.46 -9.56 -0.97
C ASP A 607 18.24 -10.06 0.23
N ASN A 608 18.30 -9.26 1.29
CA ASN A 608 19.04 -9.59 2.50
C ASN A 608 18.12 -9.76 3.71
N LYS A 609 16.98 -10.45 3.56
CA LYS A 609 15.97 -10.62 4.63
C LYS A 609 16.53 -11.04 6.00
N ALA A 610 17.55 -11.89 6.03
CA ALA A 610 18.17 -12.36 7.27
C ALA A 610 19.14 -11.35 7.90
N ASN A 611 19.75 -10.49 7.08
CA ASN A 611 20.71 -9.49 7.54
C ASN A 611 20.59 -8.22 6.65
N PRO A 612 19.48 -7.49 6.80
CA PRO A 612 19.09 -6.45 5.85
C PRO A 612 20.13 -5.34 5.84
N GLN A 613 20.50 -4.91 4.64
CA GLN A 613 21.37 -3.76 4.42
C GLN A 613 20.56 -2.47 4.23
N ARG A 614 19.25 -2.60 4.00
CA ARG A 614 18.34 -1.49 3.77
C ARG A 614 17.06 -1.63 4.59
N GLY A 615 16.35 -0.52 4.74
CA GLY A 615 15.10 -0.44 5.49
C GLY A 615 15.23 -0.66 6.99
N THR A 616 16.46 -0.65 7.51
CA THR A 616 16.81 -0.81 8.93
C THR A 616 16.65 0.49 9.72
N TRP A 617 15.67 1.31 9.36
CA TRP A 617 15.50 2.66 9.88
C TRP A 617 14.05 2.91 10.26
N ILE A 618 13.81 3.96 11.02
CA ILE A 618 12.50 4.55 11.25
C ILE A 618 12.59 6.06 11.03
N TYR A 619 11.55 6.61 10.41
CA TYR A 619 11.46 8.01 10.04
C TYR A 619 10.19 8.65 10.60
N MET A 620 10.27 9.93 10.94
CA MET A 620 9.10 10.80 11.04
C MET A 620 9.27 11.91 10.02
N ILE A 621 8.51 11.85 8.94
CA ILE A 621 8.55 12.82 7.85
C ILE A 621 7.58 13.94 8.18
N ASP A 622 8.04 15.18 8.23
CA ASP A 622 7.17 16.34 8.41
C ASP A 622 6.18 16.44 7.24
N VAL A 623 4.88 16.43 7.54
CA VAL A 623 3.82 16.44 6.53
C VAL A 623 3.80 17.76 5.77
N GLU A 624 4.23 18.85 6.40
CA GLU A 624 4.24 20.20 5.79
C GLU A 624 5.39 20.33 4.78
N THR A 625 6.61 19.92 5.15
CA THR A 625 7.81 20.16 4.32
C THR A 625 8.30 18.95 3.53
N GLY A 626 7.96 17.73 3.95
CA GLY A 626 8.49 16.48 3.38
C GLY A 626 9.89 16.11 3.86
N GLN A 627 10.47 16.86 4.79
CA GLN A 627 11.77 16.55 5.38
C GLN A 627 11.62 15.51 6.49
N ALA A 628 12.57 14.58 6.60
CA ALA A 628 12.64 13.70 7.77
C ALA A 628 13.00 14.52 9.01
N LEU A 629 12.06 14.75 9.92
CA LEU A 629 12.25 15.43 11.20
C LEU A 629 12.91 14.52 12.25
N TYR A 630 12.79 13.21 12.05
CA TYR A 630 13.41 12.17 12.88
C TYR A 630 13.86 11.03 11.97
N LYS A 631 15.05 10.49 12.26
CA LYS A 631 15.65 9.33 11.58
C LYS A 631 16.53 8.58 12.59
N ARG A 632 16.26 7.29 12.82
CA ARG A 632 17.07 6.42 13.71
C ARG A 632 17.18 5.00 13.18
N GLN A 633 18.36 4.41 13.35
CA GLN A 633 18.64 3.04 12.93
C GLN A 633 18.03 2.04 13.90
N LEU A 634 17.58 0.92 13.35
CA LEU A 634 17.05 -0.24 14.06
C LEU A 634 17.85 -1.49 13.66
N ILE A 635 17.81 -2.52 14.49
CA ILE A 635 18.33 -3.84 14.10
C ILE A 635 17.23 -4.57 13.32
N GLY A 636 17.51 -4.86 12.06
CA GLY A 636 16.58 -5.48 11.12
C GLY A 636 15.70 -4.47 10.40
N ALA A 637 15.18 -4.85 9.24
CA ALA A 637 14.32 -4.00 8.43
C ALA A 637 12.95 -3.83 9.09
N MET A 638 12.33 -2.66 8.93
CA MET A 638 11.00 -2.33 9.47
C MET A 638 9.97 -2.16 8.34
N PRO A 639 9.38 -3.27 7.84
CA PRO A 639 8.39 -3.22 6.76
C PRO A 639 6.97 -2.90 7.25
N ALA A 640 6.72 -2.97 8.55
CA ALA A 640 5.39 -2.73 9.12
C ALA A 640 5.22 -1.27 9.54
N PRO A 641 3.99 -0.72 9.52
CA PRO A 641 3.71 0.53 10.20
C PRO A 641 4.04 0.44 11.70
N PRO A 642 4.42 1.54 12.34
CA PRO A 642 4.51 1.61 13.80
C PRO A 642 3.13 1.57 14.45
N ALA A 643 3.09 1.23 15.74
CA ALA A 643 1.93 1.47 16.60
C ALA A 643 2.15 2.78 17.38
N VAL A 644 1.30 3.77 17.14
CA VAL A 644 1.37 5.08 17.81
C VAL A 644 0.32 5.13 18.92
N VAL A 645 0.71 5.60 20.09
CA VAL A 645 -0.16 5.70 21.27
C VAL A 645 -0.13 7.13 21.81
N ASP A 646 -1.33 7.67 22.02
CA ASP A 646 -1.64 8.90 22.75
C ASP A 646 -2.19 8.48 24.12
N ASP A 647 -1.37 8.59 25.15
CA ASP A 647 -1.67 8.09 26.51
C ASP A 647 -2.55 9.04 27.30
N ASN A 648 -2.38 10.35 27.07
CA ASN A 648 -3.08 11.39 27.81
C ASN A 648 -4.36 11.89 27.09
N LEU A 649 -4.61 11.39 25.88
CA LEU A 649 -5.71 11.74 24.98
C LEU A 649 -5.70 13.21 24.55
N ASP A 650 -4.54 13.83 24.35
CA ASP A 650 -4.36 15.23 23.92
C ASP A 650 -4.12 15.40 22.40
N GLY A 651 -3.99 14.28 21.68
CA GLY A 651 -3.96 14.22 20.22
C GLY A 651 -2.56 14.18 19.67
N ILE A 652 -1.59 14.09 20.56
CA ILE A 652 -0.17 14.05 20.28
C ILE A 652 0.32 12.64 20.59
N ALA A 653 1.23 12.14 19.77
CA ALA A 653 1.87 10.86 20.01
C ALA A 653 2.77 10.95 21.26
N ASP A 654 2.54 10.08 22.23
CA ASP A 654 3.36 9.93 23.43
C ASP A 654 4.34 8.76 23.31
N VAL A 655 3.92 7.67 22.66
CA VAL A 655 4.73 6.46 22.50
C VAL A 655 4.59 5.89 21.11
N VAL A 656 5.71 5.43 20.56
CA VAL A 656 5.73 4.69 19.30
C VAL A 656 6.35 3.31 19.54
N TYR A 657 5.67 2.26 19.09
CA TYR A 657 6.21 0.90 19.06
C TYR A 657 6.53 0.49 17.63
N ALA A 658 7.74 -0.02 17.42
CA ALA A 658 8.23 -0.49 16.14
C ALA A 658 8.63 -1.96 16.24
N ALA A 659 8.44 -2.73 15.17
CA ALA A 659 8.86 -4.13 15.10
C ALA A 659 9.62 -4.42 13.81
N THR A 660 10.64 -5.26 13.90
CA THR A 660 11.57 -5.51 12.80
C THR A 660 11.59 -6.97 12.35
N THR A 661 12.08 -7.20 11.14
CA THR A 661 12.34 -8.51 10.54
C THR A 661 13.43 -9.30 11.27
N ALA A 662 14.30 -8.64 12.05
CA ALA A 662 15.23 -9.33 12.95
C ALA A 662 14.56 -9.84 14.24
N GLY A 663 13.27 -9.59 14.43
CA GLY A 663 12.50 -10.08 15.57
C GLY A 663 12.61 -9.21 16.82
N TRP A 664 12.96 -7.94 16.66
CA TRP A 664 12.98 -6.96 17.74
C TRP A 664 11.68 -6.18 17.79
N VAL A 665 11.24 -5.84 19.01
CA VAL A 665 10.23 -4.82 19.26
C VAL A 665 10.88 -3.69 20.03
N TYR A 666 10.75 -2.47 19.51
CA TYR A 666 11.29 -1.24 20.07
C TYR A 666 10.16 -0.37 20.63
N LYS A 667 10.53 0.47 21.59
CA LYS A 667 9.72 1.58 22.09
C LYS A 667 10.49 2.88 21.90
N ILE A 668 9.77 3.93 21.51
CA ILE A 668 10.25 5.31 21.43
C ILE A 668 9.34 6.14 22.33
N ASP A 669 9.93 6.96 23.20
CA ASP A 669 9.20 7.85 24.10
C ASP A 669 9.22 9.28 23.52
N LEU A 670 8.03 9.84 23.31
CA LEU A 670 7.82 11.16 22.70
C LEU A 670 7.17 12.15 23.67
N ARG A 671 7.06 11.80 24.96
CA ARG A 671 6.42 12.65 25.97
C ARG A 671 7.20 13.95 26.24
N THR A 672 8.49 13.96 25.94
CA THR A 672 9.32 15.17 25.99
C THR A 672 9.40 15.80 24.60
N PRO A 673 9.23 17.12 24.47
CA PRO A 673 9.42 17.80 23.18
C PRO A 673 10.83 17.57 22.62
N GLY A 674 10.93 17.21 21.34
CA GLY A 674 12.20 16.95 20.68
C GLY A 674 12.91 18.24 20.26
N ALA A 675 14.16 18.41 20.69
CA ALA A 675 14.98 19.57 20.32
C ALA A 675 15.41 19.51 18.84
N LEU A 676 15.00 20.51 18.06
CA LEU A 676 15.36 20.66 16.66
C LEU A 676 16.76 21.25 16.52
N SER A 677 17.56 20.66 15.63
CA SER A 677 18.83 21.23 15.21
C SER A 677 18.92 21.19 13.68
N THR A 678 19.42 22.28 13.10
CA THR A 678 19.61 22.42 11.65
C THR A 678 21.07 22.19 11.27
N ARG A 679 21.30 21.32 10.30
CA ARG A 679 22.59 21.12 9.64
C ARG A 679 22.46 21.48 8.16
N THR A 680 23.50 22.07 7.57
CA THR A 680 23.51 22.42 6.15
C THR A 680 24.45 21.50 5.40
N TYR A 681 23.93 20.84 4.37
CA TYR A 681 24.64 19.90 3.52
C TYR A 681 24.84 20.49 2.11
N ALA A 682 25.96 20.13 1.49
CA ALA A 682 26.27 20.54 0.12
C ALA A 682 25.26 19.93 -0.86
N LYS A 683 24.77 20.72 -1.82
CA LYS A 683 23.76 20.27 -2.80
C LYS A 683 24.21 19.07 -3.62
N GLU A 684 25.52 18.97 -3.89
CA GLU A 684 26.14 17.89 -4.66
C GLU A 684 25.90 16.51 -4.02
N LEU A 685 25.47 16.49 -2.76
CA LEU A 685 25.15 15.29 -2.00
C LEU A 685 23.73 14.75 -2.22
N PHE A 686 22.85 15.44 -2.94
CA PHE A 686 21.45 15.01 -3.11
C PHE A 686 21.17 14.50 -4.52
N VAL A 687 20.19 13.61 -4.64
CA VAL A 687 19.75 13.03 -5.91
C VAL A 687 18.25 13.21 -6.12
N PRO A 688 17.83 13.86 -7.21
CA PRO A 688 18.68 14.63 -8.12
C PRO A 688 19.28 15.86 -7.43
N THR A 689 20.44 16.34 -7.88
CA THR A 689 21.15 17.47 -7.27
C THR A 689 20.30 18.74 -7.30
N PRO A 690 19.93 19.33 -6.14
CA PRO A 690 19.15 20.55 -6.06
C PRO A 690 20.01 21.76 -6.45
N LEU A 691 19.36 22.91 -6.65
CA LEU A 691 20.05 24.13 -7.07
C LEU A 691 20.90 24.75 -5.94
N LEU A 692 20.49 24.56 -4.69
CA LEU A 692 21.06 25.17 -3.48
C LEU A 692 21.40 24.11 -2.43
N ASN A 693 22.37 24.43 -1.55
CA ASN A 693 22.68 23.63 -0.38
C ASN A 693 21.41 23.43 0.47
N GLN A 694 21.24 22.24 1.02
CA GLN A 694 20.04 21.87 1.73
C GLN A 694 20.26 22.01 3.23
N SER A 695 19.32 22.69 3.89
CA SER A 695 19.26 22.72 5.35
C SER A 695 18.31 21.62 5.82
N VAL A 696 18.83 20.74 6.66
CA VAL A 696 18.13 19.59 7.23
C VAL A 696 17.94 19.86 8.71
N THR A 697 16.69 20.02 9.13
CA THR A 697 16.32 20.30 10.53
C THR A 697 15.68 19.06 11.16
N ARG A 698 16.28 18.51 12.23
CA ARG A 698 15.85 17.24 12.84
C ARG A 698 16.02 17.21 14.35
N VAL A 699 15.38 16.22 14.96
CA VAL A 699 15.63 15.83 16.35
C VAL A 699 16.81 14.86 16.41
N PHE A 700 17.92 15.32 16.99
CA PHE A 700 19.11 14.50 17.29
C PHE A 700 19.19 14.08 18.77
N ASP A 701 18.20 14.49 19.57
CA ASP A 701 18.13 14.15 20.99
C ASP A 701 18.10 12.62 21.20
N ALA A 702 18.85 12.16 22.20
CA ALA A 702 18.91 10.77 22.61
C ALA A 702 17.66 10.34 23.40
N ASP A 703 16.90 11.29 23.94
CA ASP A 703 15.64 11.00 24.64
C ASP A 703 14.59 10.35 23.70
N TRP A 704 14.68 10.63 22.40
CA TRP A 704 13.84 10.02 21.36
C TRP A 704 14.47 8.76 20.73
N ASP A 705 15.59 8.25 21.26
CA ASP A 705 16.22 7.05 20.70
C ASP A 705 15.35 5.81 20.93
N PRO A 706 15.18 4.95 19.90
CA PRO A 706 14.44 3.71 20.04
C PRO A 706 15.22 2.74 20.94
N PHE A 707 14.54 2.14 21.92
CA PHE A 707 15.16 1.15 22.79
C PHE A 707 14.42 -0.21 22.72
N PRO A 708 15.13 -1.34 22.71
CA PRO A 708 14.52 -2.66 22.52
C PRO A 708 13.80 -3.11 23.80
N ILE A 709 12.52 -3.47 23.67
CA ILE A 709 11.69 -3.96 24.78
C ILE A 709 11.50 -5.48 24.74
N PHE A 710 11.57 -6.11 23.55
CA PHE A 710 11.36 -7.56 23.38
C PHE A 710 12.15 -8.14 22.22
N SER A 711 12.57 -9.40 22.34
CA SER A 711 13.15 -10.20 21.25
C SER A 711 12.43 -11.54 21.07
N THR A 712 12.10 -11.87 19.82
CA THR A 712 11.52 -13.17 19.43
C THR A 712 12.59 -14.26 19.24
N GLY A 713 13.88 -13.91 19.42
CA GLY A 713 15.01 -14.79 19.13
C GLY A 713 15.27 -14.97 17.63
N GLY A 714 15.02 -13.94 16.81
CA GLY A 714 15.28 -13.96 15.37
C GLY A 714 14.10 -14.41 14.49
N ARG A 715 12.89 -14.54 15.06
CA ARG A 715 11.68 -14.78 14.26
C ARG A 715 11.16 -13.44 13.70
N PRO A 716 11.00 -13.31 12.38
CA PRO A 716 10.67 -12.03 11.78
C PRO A 716 9.26 -11.58 12.11
N ILE A 717 9.09 -10.26 12.27
CA ILE A 717 7.79 -9.61 12.46
C ILE A 717 7.51 -8.72 11.24
N TYR A 718 6.46 -9.04 10.48
CA TYR A 718 6.06 -8.32 9.26
C TYR A 718 4.76 -7.51 9.40
N TYR A 719 4.05 -7.67 10.52
CA TYR A 719 2.83 -6.92 10.82
C TYR A 719 3.05 -6.02 12.03
N ALA A 720 2.38 -4.87 12.03
CA ALA A 720 2.49 -3.91 13.12
C ALA A 720 2.04 -4.54 14.44
N PRO A 721 2.74 -4.23 15.55
CA PRO A 721 2.19 -4.45 16.87
C PRO A 721 0.85 -3.71 17.02
N THR A 722 -0.07 -4.30 17.76
CA THR A 722 -1.33 -3.64 18.13
C THR A 722 -1.30 -3.35 19.62
N ALA A 723 -1.40 -2.06 19.98
CA ALA A 723 -1.44 -1.63 21.37
C ALA A 723 -2.88 -1.63 21.91
N PHE A 724 -3.04 -2.13 23.13
CA PHE A 724 -4.31 -2.21 23.85
C PHE A 724 -4.15 -1.65 25.25
N PHE A 725 -5.02 -0.72 25.65
CA PHE A 725 -5.03 -0.24 27.02
C PHE A 725 -5.61 -1.31 27.97
N ILE A 726 -4.86 -1.67 29.00
CA ILE A 726 -5.24 -2.64 30.03
C ILE A 726 -5.66 -1.87 31.28
N ALA A 727 -6.96 -1.60 31.40
CA ALA A 727 -7.52 -0.78 32.47
C ALA A 727 -7.14 -1.25 33.89
N ASP A 728 -7.10 -2.57 34.12
CA ASP A 728 -6.74 -3.14 35.44
C ASP A 728 -5.30 -2.85 35.87
N LEU A 729 -4.41 -2.62 34.90
CA LEU A 729 -2.99 -2.34 35.15
C LEU A 729 -2.63 -0.86 34.94
N GLY A 730 -3.50 -0.08 34.29
CA GLY A 730 -3.22 1.31 33.93
C GLY A 730 -2.09 1.47 32.92
N THR A 731 -1.86 0.45 32.08
CA THR A 731 -0.77 0.42 31.09
C THR A 731 -1.22 -0.29 29.82
N TYR A 732 -0.36 -0.33 28.80
CA TYR A 732 -0.63 -0.94 27.51
C TYR A 732 -0.10 -2.37 27.40
N GLY A 733 -0.81 -3.19 26.64
CA GLY A 733 -0.35 -4.48 26.13
C GLY A 733 -0.20 -4.44 24.62
N LEU A 734 0.82 -5.12 24.11
CA LEU A 734 1.16 -5.22 22.69
C LEU A 734 0.88 -6.64 22.20
N ALA A 735 0.00 -6.78 21.21
CA ALA A 735 -0.18 -8.03 20.48
C ALA A 735 0.54 -7.99 19.14
N PHE A 736 1.34 -9.00 18.84
CA PHE A 736 2.08 -9.10 17.57
C PHE A 736 2.41 -10.56 17.30
N GLY A 737 2.75 -10.90 16.06
CA GLY A 737 3.18 -12.26 15.77
C GLY A 737 4.15 -12.35 14.60
N THR A 738 4.67 -13.56 14.42
CA THR A 738 5.84 -13.79 13.58
C THR A 738 5.47 -14.49 12.27
N GLY A 739 6.34 -14.35 11.29
CA GLY A 739 6.26 -15.04 10.00
C GLY A 739 6.68 -14.10 8.88
N ASP A 740 7.36 -14.64 7.88
CA ASP A 740 7.69 -13.88 6.68
C ASP A 740 6.44 -13.79 5.79
N ARG A 741 5.95 -12.55 5.64
CA ARG A 741 4.78 -12.16 4.85
C ARG A 741 5.12 -12.03 3.37
N GLU A 742 6.36 -11.65 3.03
CA GLU A 742 6.78 -11.48 1.63
C GLU A 742 6.84 -12.84 0.93
N ASP A 743 7.28 -13.88 1.65
CA ASP A 743 7.27 -15.25 1.15
C ASP A 743 6.45 -16.19 2.04
N LEU A 744 5.16 -16.32 1.73
CA LEU A 744 4.26 -17.27 2.39
C LEU A 744 4.56 -18.74 2.07
N TRP A 745 5.43 -19.02 1.08
CA TRP A 745 5.74 -20.37 0.59
C TRP A 745 7.07 -20.91 1.10
N ASP A 746 7.90 -20.06 1.70
CA ASP A 746 9.09 -20.52 2.41
C ASP A 746 8.69 -21.59 3.45
N THR A 747 9.43 -22.69 3.48
CA THR A 747 9.16 -23.85 4.36
C THR A 747 10.43 -24.26 5.07
N ASN A 748 10.99 -23.31 5.82
CA ASN A 748 12.17 -23.50 6.65
C ASN A 748 11.88 -24.34 7.93
N GLY A 749 10.62 -24.69 8.19
CA GLY A 749 10.19 -25.51 9.33
C GLY A 749 10.17 -24.74 10.66
N GLN A 750 10.35 -23.42 10.65
CA GLN A 750 10.29 -22.58 11.85
C GLN A 750 8.85 -22.53 12.36
N GLU A 751 8.67 -22.83 13.65
CA GLU A 751 7.37 -22.64 14.30
C GLU A 751 7.08 -21.15 14.52
N GLY A 752 5.89 -20.72 14.08
CA GLY A 752 5.39 -19.38 14.33
C GLY A 752 5.06 -19.13 15.82
N ARG A 753 5.01 -17.86 16.18
CA ARG A 753 4.65 -17.38 17.51
C ARG A 753 3.68 -16.20 17.39
N TYR A 754 2.77 -16.10 18.35
CA TYR A 754 1.95 -14.91 18.55
C TYR A 754 2.07 -14.47 20.01
N TYR A 755 2.47 -13.24 20.23
CA TYR A 755 2.81 -12.70 21.53
C TYR A 755 1.76 -11.70 22.00
N PHE A 756 1.58 -11.66 23.31
CA PHE A 756 0.96 -10.55 24.01
C PHE A 756 1.90 -10.13 25.14
N LEU A 757 2.51 -8.95 24.99
CA LEU A 757 3.48 -8.39 25.94
C LEU A 757 2.84 -7.22 26.69
N VAL A 758 2.96 -7.16 28.01
CA VAL A 758 2.56 -5.96 28.77
C VAL A 758 3.74 -5.00 28.87
N ASP A 759 3.56 -3.75 28.46
CA ASP A 759 4.50 -2.69 28.77
C ASP A 759 4.39 -2.35 30.25
N ALA A 760 5.39 -2.76 31.04
CA ALA A 760 5.42 -2.52 32.48
C ALA A 760 5.98 -1.13 32.83
N HIS A 761 5.69 -0.12 31.99
CA HIS A 761 6.30 1.21 32.02
C HIS A 761 7.80 1.19 31.74
N PHE A 762 8.19 0.43 30.72
CA PHE A 762 9.57 0.33 30.27
C PHE A 762 10.14 1.67 29.85
N THR A 763 11.37 1.93 30.28
CA THR A 763 12.16 3.14 29.98
C THR A 763 13.52 2.76 29.40
N ALA A 764 14.21 3.70 28.75
CA ALA A 764 15.55 3.47 28.25
C ALA A 764 16.56 3.05 29.36
N ALA A 765 16.34 3.49 30.60
CA ALA A 765 17.16 3.10 31.76
C ALA A 765 17.05 1.59 32.11
N ASP A 766 15.97 0.92 31.69
CA ASP A 766 15.80 -0.52 31.90
C ASP A 766 16.71 -1.35 31.00
N VAL A 767 17.17 -0.80 29.87
CA VAL A 767 18.17 -1.42 29.00
C VAL A 767 19.55 -1.41 29.68
N THR A 768 19.96 -0.26 30.21
CA THR A 768 21.27 -0.10 30.85
C THR A 768 21.39 -0.88 32.16
N SER A 769 20.27 -1.07 32.86
CA SER A 769 20.21 -1.91 34.08
C SER A 769 20.02 -3.41 33.81
N GLY A 770 19.89 -3.83 32.54
CA GLY A 770 19.77 -5.24 32.14
C GLY A 770 18.41 -5.87 32.41
N VAL A 771 17.37 -5.05 32.67
CA VAL A 771 15.97 -5.49 32.83
C VAL A 771 15.34 -5.76 31.46
N LEU A 772 15.78 -5.03 30.44
CA LEU A 772 15.42 -5.17 29.03
C LEU A 772 16.62 -5.61 28.19
N PRO A 773 16.40 -6.22 27.02
CA PRO A 773 15.10 -6.62 26.46
C PRO A 773 14.48 -7.82 27.19
N THR A 774 13.17 -8.01 27.04
CA THR A 774 12.49 -9.24 27.48
C THR A 774 12.47 -10.31 26.38
N PHE A 775 12.26 -11.56 26.77
CA PHE A 775 12.33 -12.71 25.87
C PHE A 775 11.12 -13.64 26.03
N GLU A 776 10.91 -14.55 25.07
CA GLU A 776 9.87 -15.59 25.13
C GLU A 776 9.92 -16.38 26.44
N SER A 777 11.12 -16.63 26.99
CA SER A 777 11.31 -17.33 28.27
C SER A 777 10.69 -16.61 29.47
N ASP A 778 10.48 -15.30 29.39
CA ASP A 778 9.86 -14.50 30.44
C ASP A 778 8.33 -14.62 30.43
N LEU A 779 7.73 -15.12 29.33
CA LEU A 779 6.28 -15.21 29.15
C LEU A 779 5.72 -16.60 29.41
N VAL A 780 4.41 -16.67 29.62
CA VAL A 780 3.68 -17.94 29.72
C VAL A 780 3.40 -18.50 28.33
N VAL A 781 3.81 -19.74 28.07
CA VAL A 781 3.53 -20.44 26.81
C VAL A 781 2.13 -21.05 26.84
N ILE A 782 1.34 -20.72 25.82
CA ILE A 782 0.01 -21.26 25.53
C ILE A 782 0.13 -22.03 24.22
N SER A 783 -0.51 -23.20 24.13
CA SER A 783 -0.59 -23.96 22.88
C SER A 783 -2.05 -24.21 22.52
N ALA A 784 -2.39 -24.12 21.24
CA ALA A 784 -3.72 -24.47 20.73
C ALA A 784 -4.10 -25.94 21.00
N SER A 785 -3.11 -26.81 21.28
CA SER A 785 -3.31 -28.22 21.63
C SER A 785 -3.29 -28.50 23.15
N SER A 786 -3.01 -27.49 23.96
CA SER A 786 -2.92 -27.64 25.42
C SER A 786 -4.31 -27.80 26.06
N SER A 787 -4.35 -28.46 27.23
CA SER A 787 -5.59 -28.52 28.02
C SER A 787 -6.01 -27.11 28.44
N PRO A 788 -7.33 -26.79 28.44
CA PRO A 788 -7.82 -25.48 28.85
C PRO A 788 -7.28 -25.08 30.22
N VAL A 789 -6.76 -23.86 30.34
CA VAL A 789 -6.27 -23.33 31.61
C VAL A 789 -7.45 -23.02 32.55
N SER A 790 -7.19 -23.01 33.86
CA SER A 790 -8.23 -22.70 34.86
C SER A 790 -8.82 -21.29 34.63
N GLY A 791 -10.12 -21.11 34.85
CA GLY A 791 -10.78 -19.80 34.69
C GLY A 791 -10.35 -18.72 35.68
N SER A 792 -9.54 -19.07 36.69
CA SER A 792 -8.89 -18.13 37.62
C SER A 792 -7.49 -17.69 37.17
N SER A 793 -6.94 -18.29 36.11
CA SER A 793 -5.61 -17.97 35.62
C SER A 793 -5.68 -16.74 34.70
N ASN A 794 -5.12 -15.61 35.13
CA ASN A 794 -4.95 -14.42 34.30
C ASN A 794 -3.45 -14.14 34.15
N PHE A 795 -2.88 -14.45 32.99
CA PHE A 795 -1.43 -14.26 32.75
C PHE A 795 -1.01 -12.80 32.56
N VAL A 796 -1.99 -11.90 32.39
CA VAL A 796 -1.76 -10.46 32.24
C VAL A 796 -1.70 -9.80 33.62
N THR A 797 -2.69 -10.04 34.48
CA THR A 797 -2.74 -9.39 35.81
C THR A 797 -2.13 -10.20 36.94
N ASN A 798 -2.04 -11.53 36.80
CA ASN A 798 -1.53 -12.46 37.82
C ASN A 798 -0.65 -13.56 37.19
N PRO A 799 0.52 -13.19 36.60
CA PRO A 799 1.41 -14.17 36.00
C PRO A 799 1.97 -15.17 37.03
N PRO A 800 2.26 -16.42 36.63
CA PRO A 800 2.91 -17.40 37.50
C PRO A 800 4.26 -16.90 38.04
N PRO A 801 4.72 -17.38 39.22
CA PRO A 801 6.03 -17.00 39.75
C PRO A 801 7.16 -17.23 38.74
N GLY A 802 8.02 -16.23 38.58
CA GLY A 802 9.13 -16.27 37.60
C GLY A 802 8.72 -15.95 36.15
N LYS A 803 7.46 -15.60 35.91
CA LYS A 803 6.96 -15.09 34.62
C LYS A 803 6.54 -13.63 34.73
N ARG A 804 6.69 -12.90 33.62
CA ARG A 804 6.21 -11.53 33.45
C ARG A 804 4.76 -11.53 32.95
N ALA A 805 4.11 -10.38 33.09
CA ALA A 805 2.76 -10.16 32.58
C ALA A 805 2.74 -10.28 31.06
N GLY A 806 1.91 -11.20 30.55
CA GLY A 806 1.83 -11.52 29.13
C GLY A 806 1.89 -13.03 28.85
N TRP A 807 1.83 -13.38 27.57
CA TRP A 807 1.81 -14.76 27.12
C TRP A 807 2.27 -14.87 25.66
N VAL A 808 2.63 -16.09 25.26
CA VAL A 808 2.96 -16.46 23.89
C VAL A 808 2.12 -17.66 23.46
N LEU A 809 1.52 -17.60 22.28
CA LEU A 809 0.86 -18.71 21.63
C LEU A 809 1.82 -19.35 20.62
N THR A 810 2.03 -20.65 20.74
CA THR A 810 2.77 -21.44 19.75
C THR A 810 1.88 -21.75 18.55
N LEU A 811 2.35 -21.45 17.34
CA LEU A 811 1.75 -21.85 16.09
C LEU A 811 2.43 -23.12 15.56
N GLU A 812 1.80 -23.79 14.60
CA GLU A 812 2.40 -24.97 13.95
C GLU A 812 3.65 -24.59 13.11
N PRO A 813 4.53 -25.55 12.77
CA PRO A 813 5.61 -25.31 11.81
C PRO A 813 5.08 -24.73 10.50
N ASP A 814 5.79 -23.72 9.97
CA ASP A 814 5.42 -22.97 8.76
C ASP A 814 4.06 -22.24 8.85
N GLU A 815 3.43 -22.14 10.04
CA GLU A 815 2.24 -21.32 10.27
C GLU A 815 2.64 -19.86 10.54
N ARG A 816 2.12 -18.93 9.73
CA ARG A 816 2.53 -17.53 9.66
C ARG A 816 1.34 -16.62 9.95
N ILE A 817 1.58 -15.45 10.52
CA ILE A 817 0.54 -14.43 10.70
C ILE A 817 0.21 -13.77 9.35
N LEU A 818 -1.08 -13.50 9.12
CA LEU A 818 -1.59 -12.84 7.90
C LEU A 818 -2.29 -11.51 8.17
N SER A 819 -2.51 -11.14 9.41
CA SER A 819 -3.18 -9.89 9.76
C SER A 819 -2.63 -9.28 11.04
N GLN A 820 -2.77 -7.96 11.15
CA GLN A 820 -2.71 -7.29 12.45
C GLN A 820 -3.82 -7.81 13.36
N ALA A 821 -3.64 -7.63 14.67
CA ALA A 821 -4.64 -8.02 15.66
C ALA A 821 -5.81 -7.03 15.64
N PHE A 822 -7.03 -7.54 15.75
CA PHE A 822 -8.20 -6.74 16.12
C PHE A 822 -8.64 -7.12 17.52
N GLY A 823 -8.69 -6.15 18.43
CA GLY A 823 -9.15 -6.38 19.80
C GLY A 823 -10.43 -5.61 20.09
N LEU A 824 -11.44 -6.31 20.61
CA LEU A 824 -12.65 -5.68 21.13
C LEU A 824 -13.14 -6.44 22.36
N THR A 825 -13.51 -5.71 23.43
CA THR A 825 -14.14 -6.26 24.64
C THR A 825 -13.42 -7.47 25.26
N GLY A 826 -12.08 -7.45 25.24
CA GLY A 826 -11.24 -8.52 25.80
C GLY A 826 -11.10 -9.75 24.90
N VAL A 827 -11.55 -9.67 23.65
CA VAL A 827 -11.30 -10.68 22.60
C VAL A 827 -10.30 -10.11 21.60
N LEU A 828 -9.21 -10.85 21.36
CA LEU A 828 -8.23 -10.60 20.30
C LEU A 828 -8.50 -11.55 19.13
N ILE A 829 -8.55 -10.99 17.93
CA ILE A 829 -8.81 -11.71 16.68
C ILE A 829 -7.66 -11.48 15.71
N PHE A 830 -7.13 -12.55 15.13
CA PHE A 830 -6.12 -12.49 14.08
C PHE A 830 -6.21 -13.72 13.17
N SER A 831 -5.67 -13.60 11.96
CA SER A 831 -5.60 -14.69 11.00
C SER A 831 -4.18 -15.20 10.77
N THR A 832 -4.09 -16.47 10.40
CA THR A 832 -2.84 -17.16 10.09
C THR A 832 -2.95 -17.94 8.78
N TYR A 833 -1.81 -18.16 8.14
CA TYR A 833 -1.64 -19.03 6.98
C TYR A 833 -0.87 -20.27 7.38
N GLN A 834 -1.34 -21.45 6.96
CA GLN A 834 -0.57 -22.67 7.06
C GLN A 834 -0.73 -23.52 5.80
N ARG A 835 0.41 -23.99 5.27
CA ARG A 835 0.47 -24.95 4.17
C ARG A 835 0.26 -26.38 4.67
N ARG A 836 -0.68 -27.15 4.12
CA ARG A 836 -0.88 -28.57 4.51
C ARG A 836 -0.07 -29.54 3.66
N ARG A 837 0.42 -30.60 4.30
CA ARG A 837 1.18 -31.71 3.70
C ARG A 837 0.42 -33.05 3.52
N SER A 838 -0.91 -33.15 3.72
CA SER A 838 -1.55 -34.48 3.80
C SER A 838 -2.31 -34.93 2.53
N TRP A 839 -1.84 -36.00 1.88
CA TRP A 839 -2.64 -36.88 1.01
C TRP A 839 -3.29 -38.03 1.80
N SER A 840 -4.57 -38.29 1.55
CA SER A 840 -5.15 -39.64 1.67
C SER A 840 -5.71 -40.07 0.31
N LYS A 841 -5.42 -41.30 -0.10
CA LYS A 841 -5.51 -41.86 -1.48
C LYS A 841 -6.92 -42.00 -2.08
N ALA A 842 -7.92 -41.19 -1.71
CA ALA A 842 -9.30 -41.38 -2.16
C ALA A 842 -9.89 -40.26 -3.04
N VAL A 843 -9.16 -39.19 -3.35
CA VAL A 843 -9.68 -38.11 -4.23
C VAL A 843 -8.58 -37.70 -5.21
N ALA A 844 -8.50 -38.41 -6.34
CA ALA A 844 -7.55 -38.10 -7.43
C ALA A 844 -8.19 -37.24 -8.55
N ALA A 845 -9.29 -36.56 -8.27
CA ALA A 845 -9.85 -35.53 -9.13
C ALA A 845 -10.58 -34.51 -8.23
N MET A 846 -10.10 -33.26 -8.20
CA MET A 846 -10.51 -32.14 -7.32
C MET A 846 -9.73 -31.95 -5.99
N ALA A 847 -8.41 -31.78 -6.08
CA ALA A 847 -7.62 -31.17 -5.01
C ALA A 847 -6.45 -30.35 -5.60
N ALA A 848 -6.75 -29.19 -6.16
CA ALA A 848 -5.76 -28.11 -6.23
C ALA A 848 -5.74 -27.43 -4.85
N GLY A 849 -4.60 -27.49 -4.15
CA GLY A 849 -4.24 -26.63 -3.01
C GLY A 849 -5.16 -26.70 -1.78
N ALA A 850 -4.94 -27.66 -0.87
CA ALA A 850 -5.50 -27.57 0.48
C ALA A 850 -4.66 -26.57 1.33
N THR A 851 -4.83 -25.27 1.12
CA THR A 851 -4.36 -24.22 2.05
C THR A 851 -5.37 -24.08 3.20
N ALA A 852 -4.91 -23.73 4.40
CA ALA A 852 -5.79 -23.49 5.54
C ALA A 852 -5.50 -22.11 6.13
N THR A 853 -6.45 -21.19 5.98
CA THR A 853 -6.49 -19.96 6.77
C THR A 853 -7.22 -20.26 8.08
N ALA A 854 -6.61 -19.91 9.20
CA ALA A 854 -7.24 -20.06 10.51
C ALA A 854 -7.51 -18.70 11.14
N LEU A 855 -8.73 -18.52 11.61
CA LEU A 855 -9.13 -17.38 12.45
C LEU A 855 -9.00 -17.80 13.92
N PHE A 856 -8.24 -17.04 14.67
CA PHE A 856 -8.14 -17.18 16.12
C PHE A 856 -8.99 -16.10 16.78
N ALA A 857 -9.80 -16.50 17.76
CA ALA A 857 -10.41 -15.59 18.72
C ALA A 857 -9.92 -16.00 20.11
N LEU A 858 -9.16 -15.10 20.74
CA LEU A 858 -8.62 -15.27 22.08
C LEU A 858 -9.39 -14.33 23.02
N GLY A 859 -10.22 -14.87 23.90
CA GLY A 859 -10.90 -14.06 24.89
C GLY A 859 -11.40 -14.89 26.07
N PRO A 860 -12.06 -14.25 27.04
CA PRO A 860 -12.83 -14.94 28.05
C PRO A 860 -14.02 -15.65 27.37
N ALA A 861 -13.97 -16.97 27.30
CA ALA A 861 -14.90 -17.86 26.65
C ALA A 861 -16.29 -17.88 27.32
N THR A 862 -17.29 -17.34 26.63
CA THR A 862 -18.65 -17.90 26.66
C THR A 862 -19.12 -18.26 25.26
N ALA A 863 -19.65 -19.47 25.12
CA ALA A 863 -20.29 -19.97 23.91
C ALA A 863 -21.76 -19.53 23.83
N GLY A 864 -22.17 -19.03 22.66
CA GLY A 864 -23.45 -19.38 22.05
C GLY A 864 -24.70 -18.56 22.40
N SER A 865 -25.04 -17.64 21.50
CA SER A 865 -26.39 -17.16 21.13
C SER A 865 -27.32 -16.52 22.20
N SER A 866 -27.74 -15.30 21.87
CA SER A 866 -28.80 -14.47 22.47
C SER A 866 -28.49 -13.74 23.79
N TRP A 867 -28.66 -12.43 23.70
CA TRP A 867 -28.56 -11.39 24.72
C TRP A 867 -29.35 -11.72 26.00
N CYS A 868 -28.70 -11.64 27.17
CA CYS A 868 -29.17 -11.05 28.45
C CYS A 868 -28.38 -11.60 29.66
N CYS A 869 -28.14 -10.71 30.63
CA CYS A 869 -27.31 -10.85 31.84
C CYS A 869 -27.53 -12.10 32.71
N SER A 870 -26.45 -12.70 33.24
CA SER A 870 -26.38 -13.28 34.60
C SER A 870 -24.92 -13.51 35.05
N PRO A 871 -24.58 -13.46 36.36
CA PRO A 871 -23.21 -13.31 36.85
C PRO A 871 -22.62 -14.63 37.38
N THR A 872 -21.56 -15.16 36.76
CA THR A 872 -20.49 -16.03 37.35
C THR A 872 -19.48 -16.49 36.26
N PRO A 873 -18.22 -16.87 36.61
CA PRO A 873 -17.02 -16.45 35.90
C PRO A 873 -16.52 -17.40 34.80
N THR A 874 -15.87 -16.76 33.84
CA THR A 874 -15.63 -17.17 32.44
C THR A 874 -14.24 -17.82 32.25
N ARG A 875 -14.13 -18.79 31.32
CA ARG A 875 -12.87 -19.50 30.97
C ARG A 875 -12.03 -18.68 30.00
N CYS A 876 -10.74 -18.93 29.78
CA CYS A 876 -10.04 -18.47 28.55
C CYS A 876 -9.91 -19.65 27.58
N SER A 877 -10.31 -19.50 26.31
CA SER A 877 -10.14 -20.55 25.30
C SER A 877 -9.64 -19.94 23.99
N ALA A 878 -8.58 -20.51 23.42
CA ALA A 878 -8.21 -20.27 22.03
C ALA A 878 -9.10 -21.15 21.15
N THR A 879 -10.00 -20.52 20.38
CA THR A 879 -10.85 -21.26 19.42
C THR A 879 -10.30 -21.02 18.02
N ARG A 880 -9.82 -22.09 17.37
CA ARG A 880 -9.35 -22.07 15.97
C ARG A 880 -10.53 -22.44 15.08
N SER A 881 -11.07 -21.48 14.33
CA SER A 881 -12.05 -21.75 13.29
C SER A 881 -11.32 -21.93 11.95
N LYS A 882 -11.64 -22.99 11.22
CA LYS A 882 -11.00 -23.34 9.94
C LYS A 882 -12.01 -23.17 8.81
N THR A 883 -11.70 -22.33 7.84
CA THR A 883 -12.40 -22.25 6.55
C THR A 883 -11.52 -22.91 5.49
N ALA A 884 -12.02 -23.98 4.86
CA ALA A 884 -11.44 -24.50 3.63
C ALA A 884 -12.23 -23.89 2.47
N SER A 885 -11.55 -23.32 1.47
CA SER A 885 -12.20 -22.98 0.21
C SER A 885 -12.58 -24.29 -0.50
N GLY A 886 -13.88 -24.48 -0.71
CA GLY A 886 -14.45 -25.67 -1.33
C GLY A 886 -15.22 -26.56 -0.36
N SER A 887 -16.52 -26.30 -0.20
CA SER A 887 -17.43 -27.32 0.35
C SER A 887 -18.71 -27.39 -0.47
N SER A 888 -18.81 -28.37 -1.37
CA SER A 888 -20.09 -28.86 -1.87
C SER A 888 -20.64 -29.85 -0.83
N ARG A 889 -21.67 -29.44 -0.07
CA ARG A 889 -22.44 -30.38 0.75
C ARG A 889 -23.54 -31.01 -0.10
N ASN A 890 -23.20 -32.11 -0.75
CA ASN A 890 -24.19 -33.11 -1.15
C ASN A 890 -24.53 -33.95 0.09
N SER A 891 -25.65 -33.64 0.74
CA SER A 891 -26.34 -34.59 1.60
C SER A 891 -27.84 -34.30 1.57
N SER A 892 -28.55 -35.01 0.69
CA SER A 892 -30.01 -35.17 0.77
C SER A 892 -30.39 -35.86 2.09
N PRO A 893 -31.52 -35.46 2.70
CA PRO A 893 -32.32 -36.43 3.41
C PRO A 893 -33.77 -36.42 2.91
N THR A 894 -34.21 -37.58 2.46
CA THR A 894 -35.59 -37.97 2.16
C THR A 894 -36.50 -37.70 3.37
N PRO A 895 -37.78 -37.30 3.18
CA PRO A 895 -38.62 -36.82 4.27
C PRO A 895 -39.37 -37.97 4.97
N THR A 896 -39.41 -37.95 6.30
CA THR A 896 -40.40 -38.72 7.08
C THR A 896 -41.25 -37.79 7.93
N SER A 897 -42.56 -37.88 7.67
CA SER A 897 -43.64 -37.16 8.31
C SER A 897 -43.89 -37.57 9.76
N SER A 898 -44.21 -36.62 10.65
CA SER A 898 -45.34 -36.77 11.59
C SER A 898 -45.76 -35.43 12.20
N ARG A 899 -47.09 -35.23 12.22
CA ARG A 899 -47.87 -34.06 12.63
C ARG A 899 -47.81 -33.78 14.15
N GLY A 900 -47.90 -32.50 14.51
CA GLY A 900 -48.27 -32.03 15.86
C GLY A 900 -48.54 -30.52 15.90
N ARG A 901 -49.78 -30.12 16.18
CA ARG A 901 -50.40 -28.78 16.04
C ARG A 901 -49.97 -27.72 17.09
N PRO A 902 -50.35 -26.42 16.91
CA PRO A 902 -49.67 -25.23 17.43
C PRO A 902 -50.33 -24.62 18.68
N ARG A 903 -49.66 -23.65 19.32
CA ARG A 903 -50.31 -22.65 20.21
C ARG A 903 -49.50 -21.35 20.35
N THR A 904 -50.12 -20.28 19.84
CA THR A 904 -50.28 -18.92 20.42
C THR A 904 -49.07 -18.00 20.67
N HIS A 905 -49.01 -16.95 19.84
CA HIS A 905 -48.55 -15.56 20.07
C HIS A 905 -49.02 -14.95 21.42
N PRO A 906 -48.36 -13.89 21.98
CA PRO A 906 -48.24 -12.60 21.29
C PRO A 906 -46.95 -11.76 21.46
N ALA A 907 -46.87 -10.81 20.53
CA ALA A 907 -45.97 -9.69 20.35
C ALA A 907 -45.43 -8.99 21.61
N ARG A 908 -44.18 -8.53 21.52
CA ARG A 908 -43.73 -7.23 22.05
C ARG A 908 -42.55 -6.67 21.24
N THR A 909 -42.78 -5.45 20.78
CA THR A 909 -41.89 -4.47 20.13
C THR A 909 -40.73 -4.01 21.03
N CYS A 910 -39.54 -3.84 20.45
CA CYS A 910 -38.48 -2.89 20.87
C CYS A 910 -37.58 -2.66 19.63
N ALA A 911 -37.70 -1.52 18.95
CA ALA A 911 -36.99 -0.27 19.23
C ALA A 911 -35.50 -0.35 18.81
N THR A 912 -35.26 0.20 17.63
CA THR A 912 -33.98 0.61 17.04
C THR A 912 -33.13 1.45 17.99
N ALA A 913 -31.85 1.08 18.14
CA ALA A 913 -30.80 1.98 18.59
C ALA A 913 -29.66 1.92 17.55
N ARG A 914 -29.47 3.05 16.88
CA ARG A 914 -28.27 3.38 16.12
C ARG A 914 -27.13 3.67 17.10
N THR A 915 -25.97 3.11 16.83
CA THR A 915 -24.65 3.74 16.98
C THR A 915 -23.76 3.06 15.96
#